data_AF-A0A6P6WGL0-F1
#
_entry.id   AF-A0A6P6WGL0-F1
#
_cell.length_a   1.000
_cell.length_b   1.000
_cell.length_c   1.000
_cell.angle_alpha   90.00
_cell.angle_beta   90.00
_cell.angle_gamma   90.00
#
_symmetry.space_group_name_H-M   'P 1'
#
loop_
_entity.id
_entity.type
_entity.pdbx_description
1 polymer ?
#
loop_
_entity_poly.entity_id
_entity_poly.type
_entity_poly.pdbx_seq_one_letter_code
_entity_poly.pdbx_strand_id
1 'polypeptide(L)'
;MEHIMKSLAGKHGEGNKKKIKGTVVLMKKNVLDFTDFNASIADEVHELLGKKVSLQLVSSVNGDPEKGLQGKLGSPAYLEGWITTNHRLTVGESVFNITFDWEEEVEVPGAFIIQNHHHSEFFLKTVTLEDVPGHGRIHFVCNSWVYPAKKYNQNRIFFSNQAYLPSDTPEPLRRYREEELLTLRGDGTGELQEWDRVYDYAYYNDLADPDKGSDYERPVLGGSTEYPYPRRGRTGRPPTKTDPNAESRLPILSSLNIYVPRDERFGHLKMSDFLAFALKSIVQLLVPEFKALCDRTPNEFDSIEDTLKLYEGGIKLPDGPLLKNIVENIPLELLKQLLQSDGEEFLKYPTPQVIKDDKSAWRTDEEFTREMLAGVNPVIISRLQEFPPRSKLNSAVYGNQNSTITREQIEQRLDGLTIDEALKMNSLFILDHHDTIMPYLRRINTTSTKTYATRTLLFLQKDGTLKPLAIELSLPHPNGDEFGAISKVYTPAELGLDGSLWQLAKAYVAVIDSGIHQLISHWLNTHATIEPFVIATNRQLSVVHPIHKLLHPHFRDTMNINAFARQILINAGGIVEITVFPAKYAMEMSSVVYKDWIFPEQALPADLIKRKMAVEDSTSPYGLRLLIEDYPFAVDGLKIWSAIKTWVTDYCSFYYKSDQMVQEDTELQSWWKEVREKGHADKKDEPWWPRMKTLTELIDSCTIIIWVSSALHASTNFGQWPYAGYAPNRPTISRRFMPEPGTPEYEELKSNPDKAFLKTITPQFQTLLGLSTIEILSRHTTDEVYLGQRENAQWTKDTEPLEAFKRFGQTLSEIEDQILQMNGDPKWRNRVGPVNIPYTLLFPTSDSGITGRGIPNSIAI
;
A
#
# COMPACT_ATOMS: atom_id res chain seq x y z
N MET A 1 -66.21 -35.31 42.18
CA MET A 1 -65.79 -34.40 41.10
C MET A 1 -64.60 -33.50 41.45
N GLU A 2 -64.33 -33.20 42.72
CA GLU A 2 -63.14 -32.41 43.12
C GLU A 2 -61.80 -33.16 43.10
N HIS A 3 -61.81 -34.50 43.09
CA HIS A 3 -60.57 -35.29 43.09
C HIS A 3 -59.99 -35.54 41.68
N ILE A 4 -60.77 -35.30 40.62
CA ILE A 4 -60.36 -35.47 39.22
C ILE A 4 -59.73 -34.18 38.65
N MET A 5 -60.16 -33.01 39.13
CA MET A 5 -59.61 -31.70 38.75
C MET A 5 -58.16 -31.47 39.23
N LYS A 6 -57.68 -32.21 40.24
CA LYS A 6 -56.29 -32.10 40.72
C LYS A 6 -55.28 -32.96 39.95
N SER A 7 -55.72 -33.86 39.06
CA SER A 7 -54.80 -34.67 38.24
C SER A 7 -54.46 -34.05 36.88
N LEU A 8 -55.19 -33.01 36.46
CA LEU A 8 -54.97 -32.31 35.18
C LEU A 8 -54.16 -31.00 35.31
N ALA A 9 -53.81 -30.60 36.52
CA ALA A 9 -52.90 -29.49 36.78
C ALA A 9 -51.47 -30.02 37.03
N GLY A 10 -50.94 -30.75 36.06
CA GLY A 10 -49.51 -31.00 35.97
C GLY A 10 -48.78 -29.70 35.67
N LYS A 11 -48.59 -28.85 36.68
CA LYS A 11 -47.51 -27.87 36.68
C LYS A 11 -46.21 -28.67 36.81
N HIS A 12 -45.73 -29.20 35.70
CA HIS A 12 -44.29 -29.38 35.55
C HIS A 12 -43.68 -28.00 35.77
N GLY A 13 -42.82 -27.91 36.79
CA GLY A 13 -42.03 -26.71 37.01
C GLY A 13 -41.14 -26.49 35.81
N GLU A 14 -41.53 -25.59 34.90
CA GLU A 14 -40.58 -24.84 34.11
C GLU A 14 -39.82 -23.97 35.11
N GLY A 15 -38.70 -24.50 35.63
CA GLY A 15 -37.71 -23.67 36.30
C GLY A 15 -37.38 -22.51 35.36
N ASN A 16 -37.40 -21.29 35.88
CA ASN A 16 -36.96 -20.08 35.18
C ASN A 16 -35.59 -20.33 34.56
N LYS A 17 -35.53 -20.80 33.31
CA LYS A 17 -34.27 -20.96 32.59
C LYS A 17 -33.70 -19.56 32.45
N LYS A 18 -32.52 -19.34 33.04
CA LYS A 18 -31.80 -18.08 32.87
C LYS A 18 -31.57 -17.87 31.37
N LYS A 19 -31.61 -16.64 30.91
CA LYS A 19 -31.42 -16.28 29.50
C LYS A 19 -30.26 -15.31 29.38
N ILE A 20 -29.41 -15.51 28.39
CA ILE A 20 -28.38 -14.54 28.00
C ILE A 20 -28.97 -13.69 26.89
N LYS A 21 -28.97 -12.37 27.06
CA LYS A 21 -29.36 -11.43 26.01
C LYS A 21 -28.13 -11.06 25.20
N GLY A 22 -28.28 -11.10 23.88
CA GLY A 22 -27.26 -10.70 22.93
C GLY A 22 -27.73 -9.58 22.01
N THR A 23 -26.78 -8.73 21.62
CA THR A 23 -26.94 -7.72 20.58
C THR A 23 -26.03 -8.07 19.41
N VAL A 24 -26.58 -8.15 18.20
CA VAL A 24 -25.84 -8.40 16.95
C VAL A 24 -25.88 -7.15 16.09
N VAL A 25 -24.72 -6.67 15.67
CA VAL A 25 -24.58 -5.54 14.73
C VAL A 25 -24.08 -6.07 13.40
N LEU A 26 -24.82 -5.80 12.32
CA LEU A 26 -24.46 -6.22 10.97
C LEU A 26 -24.93 -5.22 9.91
N MET A 27 -24.40 -5.33 8.69
CA MET A 27 -24.81 -4.56 7.52
C MET A 27 -25.37 -5.51 6.45
N LYS A 28 -26.60 -5.27 6.00
CA LYS A 28 -27.24 -6.08 4.94
C LYS A 28 -26.64 -5.71 3.57
N LYS A 29 -26.57 -6.66 2.63
CA LYS A 29 -26.01 -6.47 1.28
C LYS A 29 -26.55 -5.23 0.55
N ASN A 30 -27.86 -4.97 0.59
CA ASN A 30 -28.50 -3.90 -0.17
C ASN A 30 -28.21 -2.47 0.36
N VAL A 31 -27.62 -2.36 1.56
CA VAL A 31 -27.05 -1.11 2.06
C VAL A 31 -25.70 -0.83 1.39
N LEU A 32 -25.04 -1.90 0.98
CA LEU A 32 -23.67 -1.94 0.52
C LEU A 32 -23.62 -1.98 -1.03
N ASP A 33 -24.62 -2.58 -1.68
CA ASP A 33 -24.81 -2.59 -3.14
C ASP A 33 -26.18 -2.00 -3.52
N PHE A 34 -26.17 -0.77 -4.05
CA PHE A 34 -27.37 0.00 -4.38
C PHE A 34 -28.19 -0.56 -5.55
N THR A 35 -27.67 -1.57 -6.28
CA THR A 35 -28.33 -2.15 -7.45
C THR A 35 -29.20 -3.37 -7.13
N ASP A 36 -29.08 -3.94 -5.92
CA ASP A 36 -29.72 -5.21 -5.55
C ASP A 36 -30.91 -5.05 -4.60
N PHE A 37 -31.93 -4.31 -5.04
CA PHE A 37 -33.19 -4.15 -4.28
C PHE A 37 -33.95 -5.48 -4.06
N ASN A 38 -33.70 -6.49 -4.90
CA ASN A 38 -34.41 -7.77 -4.85
C ASN A 38 -33.91 -8.69 -3.72
N ALA A 39 -32.67 -8.50 -3.24
CA ALA A 39 -32.09 -9.27 -2.13
C ALA A 39 -32.91 -9.15 -0.83
N SER A 40 -33.41 -7.95 -0.49
CA SER A 40 -34.22 -7.72 0.72
C SER A 40 -35.53 -8.51 0.71
N ILE A 41 -36.18 -8.55 -0.45
CA ILE A 41 -37.47 -9.21 -0.64
C ILE A 41 -37.29 -10.73 -0.57
N ALA A 42 -36.20 -11.25 -1.15
CA ALA A 42 -35.88 -12.67 -1.09
C ALA A 42 -35.60 -13.14 0.35
N ASP A 43 -34.90 -12.33 1.15
CA ASP A 43 -34.59 -12.65 2.54
C ASP A 43 -35.83 -12.57 3.45
N GLU A 44 -36.73 -11.61 3.22
CA GLU A 44 -38.03 -11.54 3.90
C GLU A 44 -38.91 -12.78 3.60
N VAL A 45 -38.90 -13.24 2.34
CA VAL A 45 -39.57 -14.49 1.94
C VAL A 45 -38.94 -15.69 2.63
N HIS A 46 -37.60 -15.74 2.74
CA HIS A 46 -36.91 -16.82 3.45
C HIS A 46 -37.25 -16.88 4.95
N GLU A 47 -37.33 -15.74 5.63
CA GLU A 47 -37.81 -15.68 7.03
C GLU A 47 -39.24 -16.19 7.18
N LEU A 48 -40.14 -15.81 6.27
CA LEU A 48 -41.52 -16.33 6.25
C LEU A 48 -41.60 -17.83 6.00
N LEU A 49 -40.61 -18.40 5.31
CA LEU A 49 -40.44 -19.84 5.07
C LEU A 49 -39.66 -20.56 6.19
N GLY A 50 -39.32 -19.87 7.28
CA GLY A 50 -38.65 -20.44 8.45
C GLY A 50 -37.14 -20.58 8.34
N LYS A 51 -36.50 -20.05 7.29
CA LYS A 51 -35.04 -19.98 7.16
C LYS A 51 -34.53 -18.74 7.89
N LYS A 52 -33.65 -18.94 8.87
CA LYS A 52 -33.17 -17.90 9.79
C LYS A 52 -31.65 -17.87 9.90
N VAL A 53 -31.12 -16.77 10.39
CA VAL A 53 -29.73 -16.72 10.87
C VAL A 53 -29.69 -17.29 12.29
N SER A 54 -28.88 -18.33 12.50
CA SER A 54 -28.73 -18.99 13.80
C SER A 54 -27.31 -18.85 14.35
N LEU A 55 -27.20 -18.61 15.66
CA LEU A 55 -25.96 -18.60 16.41
C LEU A 55 -25.98 -19.69 17.48
N GLN A 56 -24.83 -20.34 17.69
CA GLN A 56 -24.61 -21.29 18.78
C GLN A 56 -23.38 -20.88 19.58
N LEU A 57 -23.54 -20.72 20.89
CA LEU A 57 -22.43 -20.39 21.78
C LEU A 57 -21.53 -21.61 21.97
N VAL A 58 -20.22 -21.37 22.02
CA VAL A 58 -19.18 -22.36 22.24
C VAL A 58 -18.58 -22.12 23.62
N SER A 59 -18.62 -23.13 24.49
CA SER A 59 -18.02 -23.05 25.82
C SER A 59 -16.50 -22.90 25.75
N SER A 60 -15.93 -22.03 26.57
CA SER A 60 -14.49 -21.94 26.82
C SER A 60 -14.01 -22.76 28.03
N VAL A 61 -14.93 -23.32 28.82
CA VAL A 61 -14.60 -24.01 30.08
C VAL A 61 -15.03 -25.48 30.10
N ASN A 62 -16.12 -25.82 29.42
CA ASN A 62 -16.68 -27.16 29.38
C ASN A 62 -16.41 -27.81 28.03
N GLY A 63 -15.53 -28.82 28.03
CA GLY A 63 -15.23 -29.65 26.87
C GLY A 63 -16.17 -30.85 26.76
N ASP A 64 -16.41 -31.32 25.54
CA ASP A 64 -17.12 -32.55 25.21
C ASP A 64 -16.10 -33.72 25.16
N PRO A 65 -16.11 -34.66 26.12
CA PRO A 65 -15.16 -35.76 26.16
C PRO A 65 -15.23 -36.68 24.93
N GLU A 66 -16.40 -36.80 24.31
CA GLU A 66 -16.59 -37.64 23.12
C GLU A 66 -16.01 -37.00 21.85
N LYS A 67 -15.75 -35.68 21.88
CA LYS A 67 -15.17 -34.91 20.76
C LYS A 67 -13.75 -34.41 21.03
N GLY A 68 -13.05 -35.06 21.96
CA GLY A 68 -11.68 -34.70 22.31
C GLY A 68 -11.60 -33.39 23.08
N LEU A 69 -12.51 -33.18 24.04
CA LEU A 69 -12.62 -31.99 24.90
C LEU A 69 -12.96 -30.69 24.16
N GLN A 70 -13.44 -30.77 22.92
CA GLN A 70 -13.91 -29.61 22.18
C GLN A 70 -15.06 -28.90 22.91
N GLY A 71 -15.05 -27.56 22.95
CA GLY A 71 -16.05 -26.76 23.66
C GLY A 71 -17.48 -27.14 23.31
N LYS A 72 -18.26 -27.42 24.36
CA LYS A 72 -19.68 -27.77 24.23
C LYS A 72 -20.44 -26.66 23.50
N LEU A 73 -21.35 -27.10 22.63
CA LEU A 73 -22.22 -26.22 21.85
C LEU A 73 -23.54 -26.02 22.59
N GLY A 74 -23.94 -24.78 22.77
CA GLY A 74 -25.28 -24.45 23.23
C GLY A 74 -26.35 -24.70 22.16
N SER A 75 -27.61 -24.66 22.57
CA SER A 75 -28.75 -24.70 21.64
C SER A 75 -28.70 -23.54 20.63
N PRO A 76 -29.13 -23.77 19.37
CA PRO A 76 -29.27 -22.70 18.39
C PRO A 76 -30.23 -21.61 18.86
N ALA A 77 -29.76 -20.37 18.87
CA ALA A 77 -30.57 -19.17 19.00
C ALA A 77 -30.67 -18.47 17.65
N TYR A 78 -31.74 -17.70 17.43
CA TYR A 78 -32.04 -17.08 16.14
C TYR A 78 -32.12 -15.56 16.28
N LEU A 79 -31.70 -14.83 15.26
CA LEU A 79 -31.87 -13.38 15.23
C LEU A 79 -33.35 -13.01 15.31
N GLU A 80 -33.67 -12.07 16.20
CA GLU A 80 -35.04 -11.61 16.44
C GLU A 80 -35.33 -10.36 15.59
N GLY A 81 -36.52 -10.32 14.98
CA GLY A 81 -37.03 -9.12 14.31
C GLY A 81 -36.41 -8.80 12.94
N TRP A 82 -35.85 -9.78 12.20
CA TRP A 82 -35.21 -9.53 10.90
C TRP A 82 -36.05 -8.68 9.91
N ILE A 83 -37.38 -8.91 9.92
CA ILE A 83 -38.39 -8.22 9.08
C ILE A 83 -38.83 -6.88 9.71
N THR A 84 -38.94 -6.82 11.04
CA THR A 84 -39.57 -5.69 11.75
C THR A 84 -38.61 -4.61 12.20
N THR A 85 -37.31 -4.86 12.19
CA THR A 85 -36.32 -3.96 12.80
C THR A 85 -35.92 -2.82 11.86
N ASN A 86 -36.30 -1.60 12.22
CA ASN A 86 -35.89 -0.33 11.59
C ASN A 86 -34.82 0.44 12.39
N HIS A 87 -34.23 -0.17 13.42
CA HIS A 87 -33.26 0.51 14.30
C HIS A 87 -31.88 0.59 13.62
N ARG A 88 -31.53 1.80 13.16
CA ARG A 88 -30.23 2.15 12.59
C ARG A 88 -29.36 2.79 13.68
N LEU A 89 -28.19 2.23 13.98
CA LEU A 89 -27.19 2.86 14.86
C LEU A 89 -26.46 4.00 14.14
N THR A 90 -26.09 3.74 12.89
CA THR A 90 -25.41 4.66 11.96
C THR A 90 -25.91 4.39 10.54
N VAL A 91 -25.43 5.13 9.53
CA VAL A 91 -25.81 4.88 8.12
C VAL A 91 -25.38 3.47 7.72
N GLY A 92 -26.36 2.59 7.56
CA GLY A 92 -26.18 1.25 7.01
C GLY A 92 -26.02 0.10 8.00
N GLU A 93 -25.84 0.39 9.29
CA GLU A 93 -25.80 -0.64 10.34
C GLU A 93 -27.20 -0.98 10.86
N SER A 94 -27.45 -2.27 11.06
CA SER A 94 -28.67 -2.81 11.65
C SER A 94 -28.35 -3.55 12.94
N VAL A 95 -29.18 -3.33 13.95
CA VAL A 95 -29.08 -4.00 15.26
C VAL A 95 -30.14 -5.05 15.40
N PHE A 96 -29.76 -6.26 15.80
CA PHE A 96 -30.68 -7.34 16.09
C PHE A 96 -30.49 -7.83 17.52
N ASN A 97 -31.60 -8.18 18.15
CA ASN A 97 -31.57 -8.89 19.42
C ASN A 97 -31.44 -10.39 19.14
N ILE A 98 -30.82 -11.09 20.07
CA ILE A 98 -30.81 -12.55 20.11
C ILE A 98 -30.87 -12.99 21.56
N THR A 99 -31.65 -14.03 21.85
CA THR A 99 -31.78 -14.56 23.20
C THR A 99 -31.32 -16.01 23.22
N PHE A 100 -30.30 -16.30 24.03
CA PHE A 100 -29.81 -17.66 24.26
C PHE A 100 -30.40 -18.20 25.56
N ASP A 101 -30.82 -19.46 25.55
CA ASP A 101 -31.07 -20.17 26.80
C ASP A 101 -29.73 -20.41 27.49
N TRP A 102 -29.63 -20.04 28.77
CA TRP A 102 -28.42 -20.30 29.55
C TRP A 102 -28.40 -21.77 29.93
N GLU A 103 -27.37 -22.46 29.45
CA GLU A 103 -27.13 -23.87 29.69
C GLU A 103 -25.90 -24.02 30.59
N GLU A 104 -26.02 -24.76 31.70
CA GLU A 104 -24.89 -25.09 32.58
C GLU A 104 -23.75 -25.75 31.81
N GLU A 105 -24.07 -26.48 30.75
CA GLU A 105 -23.11 -27.12 29.87
C GLU A 105 -22.25 -26.13 29.07
N VAL A 106 -22.75 -24.92 28.79
CA VAL A 106 -21.98 -23.87 28.12
C VAL A 106 -21.21 -23.04 29.14
N GLU A 107 -21.86 -22.63 30.23
CA GLU A 107 -21.33 -21.79 31.32
C GLU A 107 -20.73 -20.45 30.86
N VAL A 108 -19.55 -20.49 30.22
CA VAL A 108 -18.79 -19.33 29.73
C VAL A 108 -18.59 -19.42 28.20
N PRO A 109 -19.23 -18.54 27.41
CA PRO A 109 -19.01 -18.47 25.98
C PRO A 109 -17.66 -17.84 25.62
N GLY A 110 -16.79 -18.59 24.90
CA GLY A 110 -15.53 -18.06 24.37
C GLY A 110 -15.52 -17.85 22.85
N ALA A 111 -16.45 -18.49 22.15
CA ALA A 111 -16.67 -18.36 20.72
C ALA A 111 -18.17 -18.54 20.40
N PHE A 112 -18.57 -18.28 19.16
CA PHE A 112 -19.86 -18.71 18.63
C PHE A 112 -19.74 -19.17 17.18
N ILE A 113 -20.61 -20.12 16.80
CA ILE A 113 -20.80 -20.57 15.44
C ILE A 113 -22.01 -19.83 14.85
N ILE A 114 -21.93 -19.39 13.60
CA ILE A 114 -23.04 -18.76 12.87
C ILE A 114 -23.35 -19.51 11.58
N GLN A 115 -24.65 -19.65 11.29
CA GLN A 115 -25.16 -20.14 10.01
C GLN A 115 -26.15 -19.14 9.43
N ASN A 116 -25.92 -18.75 8.19
CA ASN A 116 -26.83 -17.93 7.42
C ASN A 116 -27.66 -18.82 6.48
N HIS A 117 -28.96 -18.98 6.76
CA HIS A 117 -29.88 -19.71 5.88
C HIS A 117 -30.67 -18.79 4.93
N HIS A 118 -30.37 -17.48 4.93
CA HIS A 118 -30.94 -16.51 3.99
C HIS A 118 -30.34 -16.64 2.57
N HIS A 119 -30.91 -15.89 1.61
CA HIS A 119 -30.43 -15.92 0.23
C HIS A 119 -29.15 -15.11 0.09
N SER A 120 -29.13 -13.94 0.73
CA SER A 120 -28.05 -12.96 0.62
C SER A 120 -27.05 -13.12 1.75
N GLU A 121 -25.81 -12.75 1.46
CA GLU A 121 -24.77 -12.51 2.46
C GLU A 121 -25.01 -11.21 3.24
N PHE A 122 -24.37 -11.08 4.40
CA PHE A 122 -24.32 -9.85 5.18
C PHE A 122 -22.94 -9.68 5.82
N PHE A 123 -22.58 -8.45 6.16
CA PHE A 123 -21.34 -8.15 6.88
C PHE A 123 -21.60 -8.10 8.38
N LEU A 124 -21.08 -9.08 9.13
CA LEU A 124 -21.22 -9.16 10.57
C LEU A 124 -20.15 -8.28 11.24
N LYS A 125 -20.55 -7.25 11.98
CA LYS A 125 -19.61 -6.36 12.68
C LYS A 125 -19.28 -6.87 14.07
N THR A 126 -20.28 -6.99 14.94
CA THR A 126 -20.07 -7.41 16.33
C THR A 126 -21.21 -8.24 16.88
N VAL A 127 -20.89 -9.06 17.88
CA VAL A 127 -21.87 -9.69 18.78
C VAL A 127 -21.48 -9.31 20.21
N THR A 128 -22.46 -8.94 21.03
CA THR A 128 -22.24 -8.61 22.44
C THR A 128 -23.24 -9.37 23.28
N LEU A 129 -22.76 -10.14 24.24
CA LEU A 129 -23.58 -10.82 25.24
C LEU A 129 -23.57 -10.01 26.53
N GLU A 130 -24.74 -9.69 27.04
CA GLU A 130 -24.92 -8.95 28.29
C GLU A 130 -25.31 -9.90 29.42
N ASP A 131 -24.86 -9.57 30.64
CA ASP A 131 -25.20 -10.26 31.88
C ASP A 131 -24.96 -11.79 31.86
N VAL A 132 -23.85 -12.25 31.25
CA VAL A 132 -23.47 -13.68 31.30
C VAL A 132 -23.26 -14.08 32.76
N PRO A 133 -23.99 -15.08 33.29
CA PRO A 133 -23.94 -15.42 34.71
C PRO A 133 -22.51 -15.72 35.19
N GLY A 134 -22.02 -14.97 36.19
CA GLY A 134 -20.68 -15.13 36.76
C GLY A 134 -19.55 -14.43 35.99
N HIS A 135 -19.80 -13.92 34.78
CA HIS A 135 -18.77 -13.36 33.89
C HIS A 135 -19.06 -11.95 33.38
N GLY A 136 -20.32 -11.52 33.38
CA GLY A 136 -20.73 -10.19 32.92
C GLY A 136 -20.77 -10.09 31.39
N ARG A 137 -20.25 -9.00 30.84
CA ARG A 137 -20.32 -8.71 29.40
C ARG A 137 -19.23 -9.44 28.61
N ILE A 138 -19.60 -10.08 27.50
CA ILE A 138 -18.67 -10.73 26.55
C ILE A 138 -18.85 -10.11 25.17
N HIS A 139 -17.76 -9.69 24.54
CA HIS A 139 -17.78 -8.99 23.26
C HIS A 139 -16.99 -9.75 22.18
N PHE A 140 -17.54 -9.76 20.97
CA PHE A 140 -16.97 -10.40 19.79
C PHE A 140 -16.84 -9.37 18.68
N VAL A 141 -15.60 -9.13 18.23
CA VAL A 141 -15.30 -8.29 17.07
C VAL A 141 -15.18 -9.22 15.87
N CYS A 142 -16.10 -9.11 14.92
CA CYS A 142 -16.27 -10.06 13.83
C CYS A 142 -15.75 -9.51 12.50
N ASN A 143 -16.22 -8.31 12.12
CA ASN A 143 -15.90 -7.61 10.87
C ASN A 143 -15.66 -8.54 9.66
N SER A 144 -16.66 -9.38 9.34
CA SER A 144 -16.52 -10.38 8.28
C SER A 144 -17.83 -10.66 7.56
N TRP A 145 -17.74 -11.00 6.27
CA TRP A 145 -18.86 -11.40 5.44
C TRP A 145 -19.35 -12.81 5.76
N VAL A 146 -20.65 -12.97 5.97
CA VAL A 146 -21.31 -14.26 6.24
C VAL A 146 -22.22 -14.63 5.06
N TYR A 147 -21.72 -15.51 4.19
CA TYR A 147 -22.47 -16.04 3.05
C TYR A 147 -23.45 -17.14 3.46
N PRO A 148 -24.42 -17.48 2.60
CA PRO A 148 -25.33 -18.60 2.84
C PRO A 148 -24.58 -19.89 3.18
N ALA A 149 -25.03 -20.61 4.21
CA ALA A 149 -24.32 -21.75 4.80
C ALA A 149 -23.94 -22.84 3.80
N LYS A 150 -24.75 -23.03 2.74
CA LYS A 150 -24.47 -23.96 1.62
C LYS A 150 -23.21 -23.65 0.82
N LYS A 151 -22.61 -22.47 0.99
CA LYS A 151 -21.35 -22.05 0.35
C LYS A 151 -20.11 -22.47 1.14
N TYR A 152 -20.28 -22.85 2.41
CA TYR A 152 -19.17 -23.20 3.28
C TYR A 152 -19.09 -24.71 3.51
N ASN A 153 -17.88 -25.24 3.51
CA ASN A 153 -17.61 -26.64 3.90
C ASN A 153 -17.61 -26.82 5.43
N GLN A 154 -17.32 -25.75 6.17
CA GLN A 154 -17.34 -25.70 7.63
C GLN A 154 -18.13 -24.49 8.10
N ASN A 155 -18.77 -24.58 9.27
CA ASN A 155 -19.51 -23.44 9.80
C ASN A 155 -18.56 -22.30 10.18
N ARG A 156 -19.03 -21.07 10.03
CA ARG A 156 -18.28 -19.88 10.43
C ARG A 156 -18.21 -19.79 11.95
N ILE A 157 -17.01 -19.58 12.47
CA ILE A 157 -16.76 -19.40 13.90
C ILE A 157 -16.16 -18.02 14.17
N PHE A 158 -16.53 -17.44 15.30
CA PHE A 158 -16.01 -16.15 15.78
C PHE A 158 -15.62 -16.28 17.25
N PHE A 159 -14.47 -15.74 17.61
CA PHE A 159 -13.95 -15.78 18.97
C PHE A 159 -14.23 -14.47 19.70
N SER A 160 -14.29 -14.55 21.04
CA SER A 160 -14.36 -13.34 21.87
C SER A 160 -13.11 -12.47 21.65
N ASN A 161 -13.20 -11.20 22.03
CA ASN A 161 -12.12 -10.25 21.84
C ASN A 161 -10.88 -10.50 22.74
N GLN A 162 -10.89 -11.52 23.59
CA GLN A 162 -9.73 -11.88 24.42
C GLN A 162 -8.55 -12.36 23.55
N ALA A 163 -7.34 -11.93 23.88
CA ALA A 163 -6.12 -12.40 23.24
C ALA A 163 -5.54 -13.61 24.00
N TYR A 164 -5.02 -14.59 23.25
CA TYR A 164 -4.38 -15.80 23.78
C TYR A 164 -3.16 -16.19 22.96
N LEU A 165 -2.05 -16.48 23.63
CA LEU A 165 -1.01 -17.34 23.04
C LEU A 165 -1.55 -18.77 22.83
N PRO A 166 -0.95 -19.58 21.95
CA PRO A 166 -1.37 -20.97 21.78
C PRO A 166 -1.39 -21.75 23.10
N SER A 167 -0.38 -21.55 23.96
CA SER A 167 -0.28 -22.17 25.30
C SER A 167 -1.44 -21.79 26.23
N ASP A 168 -1.88 -20.54 26.14
CA ASP A 168 -2.84 -19.93 27.06
C ASP A 168 -4.29 -20.06 26.55
N THR A 169 -4.47 -20.63 25.36
CA THR A 169 -5.80 -20.86 24.78
C THR A 169 -6.55 -21.86 25.66
N PRO A 170 -7.76 -21.53 26.15
CA PRO A 170 -8.59 -22.46 26.91
C PRO A 170 -8.71 -23.78 26.16
N GLU A 171 -8.47 -24.90 26.84
CA GLU A 171 -8.44 -26.24 26.23
C GLU A 171 -9.65 -26.51 25.32
N PRO A 172 -10.89 -26.16 25.69
CA PRO A 172 -12.04 -26.40 24.84
C PRO A 172 -12.06 -25.60 23.52
N LEU A 173 -11.29 -24.51 23.42
CA LEU A 173 -11.19 -23.67 22.21
C LEU A 173 -10.03 -24.05 21.29
N ARG A 174 -9.06 -24.86 21.75
CA ARG A 174 -7.82 -25.15 20.98
C ARG A 174 -8.11 -25.79 19.63
N ARG A 175 -9.02 -26.77 19.59
CA ARG A 175 -9.40 -27.44 18.35
C ARG A 175 -10.07 -26.49 17.36
N TYR A 176 -10.99 -25.65 17.84
CA TYR A 176 -11.64 -24.63 17.02
C TYR A 176 -10.64 -23.61 16.45
N ARG A 177 -9.65 -23.20 17.25
CA ARG A 177 -8.56 -22.32 16.84
C ARG A 177 -7.75 -22.92 15.69
N GLU A 178 -7.41 -24.21 15.78
CA GLU A 178 -6.67 -24.93 14.74
C GLU A 178 -7.49 -25.18 13.48
N GLU A 179 -8.75 -25.60 13.61
CA GLU A 179 -9.66 -25.86 12.49
C GLU A 179 -9.93 -24.59 11.66
N GLU A 180 -10.06 -23.42 12.29
CA GLU A 180 -10.18 -22.14 11.56
C GLU A 180 -8.90 -21.83 10.76
N LEU A 181 -7.71 -22.02 11.34
CA LEU A 181 -6.44 -21.83 10.62
C LEU A 181 -6.28 -22.82 9.45
N LEU A 182 -6.78 -24.05 9.57
CA LEU A 182 -6.82 -24.99 8.45
C LEU A 182 -7.77 -24.51 7.34
N THR A 183 -8.93 -23.97 7.71
CA THR A 183 -9.88 -23.39 6.76
C THR A 183 -9.28 -22.21 6.00
N LEU A 184 -8.60 -21.30 6.71
CA LEU A 184 -7.95 -20.13 6.11
C LEU A 184 -6.77 -20.49 5.20
N ARG A 185 -6.10 -21.63 5.45
CA ARG A 185 -5.01 -22.12 4.59
C ARG A 185 -5.50 -22.75 3.29
N GLY A 186 -6.71 -23.30 3.29
CA GLY A 186 -7.24 -24.08 2.17
C GLY A 186 -6.43 -25.34 1.86
N ASP A 187 -6.68 -25.95 0.70
CA ASP A 187 -6.02 -27.19 0.26
C ASP A 187 -4.96 -26.96 -0.84
N GLY A 188 -4.78 -25.72 -1.30
CA GLY A 188 -3.84 -25.33 -2.36
C GLY A 188 -4.31 -25.64 -3.79
N THR A 189 -5.56 -26.07 -3.97
CA THR A 189 -6.10 -26.52 -5.25
C THR A 189 -7.33 -25.71 -5.69
N GLY A 190 -7.74 -25.88 -6.95
CA GLY A 190 -8.95 -25.26 -7.50
C GLY A 190 -8.88 -23.74 -7.70
N GLU A 191 -9.87 -23.21 -8.43
CA GLU A 191 -10.10 -21.78 -8.58
C GLU A 191 -10.87 -21.24 -7.38
N LEU A 192 -10.35 -20.20 -6.76
CA LEU A 192 -10.95 -19.60 -5.57
C LEU A 192 -12.14 -18.72 -5.94
N GLN A 193 -13.20 -18.83 -5.16
CA GLN A 193 -14.49 -18.21 -5.39
C GLN A 193 -14.68 -16.99 -4.49
N GLU A 194 -15.64 -16.14 -4.84
CA GLU A 194 -15.90 -14.87 -4.14
C GLU A 194 -16.10 -15.02 -2.62
N TRP A 195 -16.75 -16.08 -2.17
CA TRP A 195 -17.04 -16.33 -0.75
C TRP A 195 -15.90 -17.01 0.01
N ASP A 196 -14.82 -17.41 -0.67
CA ASP A 196 -13.71 -18.11 -0.04
C ASP A 196 -12.89 -17.13 0.83
N ARG A 197 -12.32 -17.69 1.89
CA ARG A 197 -11.43 -16.99 2.84
C ARG A 197 -10.04 -17.62 2.85
N VAL A 198 -9.63 -18.16 1.70
CA VAL A 198 -8.39 -18.92 1.57
C VAL A 198 -7.25 -17.99 1.23
N TYR A 199 -6.26 -17.94 2.11
CA TYR A 199 -5.00 -17.24 1.95
C TYR A 199 -3.94 -18.25 1.53
N ASP A 200 -3.36 -18.08 0.35
CA ASP A 200 -2.29 -18.94 -0.14
C ASP A 200 -1.38 -18.17 -1.11
N TYR A 201 -0.24 -18.73 -1.47
CA TYR A 201 0.81 -18.07 -2.24
C TYR A 201 0.80 -18.49 -3.71
N ALA A 202 1.16 -17.56 -4.58
CA ALA A 202 1.53 -17.87 -5.95
C ALA A 202 2.57 -16.86 -6.50
N TYR A 203 3.20 -17.24 -7.60
CA TYR A 203 4.14 -16.38 -8.33
C TYR A 203 3.40 -15.26 -9.06
N TYR A 204 4.11 -14.21 -9.47
CA TYR A 204 3.58 -13.22 -10.40
C TYR A 204 3.64 -13.80 -11.83
N ASN A 205 2.83 -14.81 -12.07
CA ASN A 205 2.62 -15.45 -13.36
C ASN A 205 1.29 -15.06 -14.01
N ASP A 206 0.56 -14.11 -13.41
CA ASP A 206 -0.71 -13.59 -13.88
C ASP A 206 -0.59 -12.24 -14.60
N LEU A 207 0.63 -11.72 -14.80
CA LEU A 207 0.88 -10.42 -15.45
C LEU A 207 0.88 -10.49 -16.98
N ALA A 208 1.28 -11.64 -17.55
CA ALA A 208 1.33 -11.87 -18.99
C ALA A 208 -0.07 -12.17 -19.57
N ASP A 209 -0.25 -11.94 -20.87
CA ASP A 209 -1.43 -12.36 -21.63
C ASP A 209 -1.03 -12.99 -22.98
N PRO A 210 -0.26 -14.09 -22.98
CA PRO A 210 0.34 -14.65 -24.19
C PRO A 210 -0.70 -15.13 -25.22
N ASP A 211 -1.94 -15.41 -24.79
CA ASP A 211 -3.07 -15.72 -25.67
C ASP A 211 -3.41 -14.55 -26.62
N LYS A 212 -3.02 -13.30 -26.29
CA LYS A 212 -3.14 -12.12 -27.18
C LYS A 212 -1.98 -11.94 -28.15
N GLY A 213 -0.89 -12.70 -28.00
CA GLY A 213 0.29 -12.65 -28.86
C GLY A 213 1.59 -12.29 -28.13
N SER A 214 2.71 -12.40 -28.84
CA SER A 214 4.07 -12.30 -28.29
C SER A 214 4.40 -10.98 -27.59
N ASP A 215 3.73 -9.88 -27.96
CA ASP A 215 3.92 -8.58 -27.30
C ASP A 215 3.41 -8.54 -25.85
N TYR A 216 2.58 -9.51 -25.46
CA TYR A 216 1.99 -9.64 -24.13
C TYR A 216 2.63 -10.75 -23.28
N GLU A 217 3.70 -11.39 -23.75
CA GLU A 217 4.49 -12.34 -22.97
C GLU A 217 5.33 -11.61 -21.92
N ARG A 218 5.35 -12.09 -20.68
CA ARG A 218 6.21 -11.58 -19.61
C ARG A 218 6.82 -12.75 -18.84
N PRO A 219 8.04 -12.61 -18.30
CA PRO A 219 8.61 -13.64 -17.45
C PRO A 219 7.78 -13.81 -16.18
N VAL A 220 7.68 -15.04 -15.69
CA VAL A 220 7.16 -15.31 -14.35
C VAL A 220 8.12 -14.74 -13.32
N LEU A 221 7.63 -13.90 -12.40
CA LEU A 221 8.43 -13.37 -11.31
C LEU A 221 8.17 -14.18 -10.03
N GLY A 222 9.26 -14.69 -9.47
CA GLY A 222 9.29 -15.58 -8.32
C GLY A 222 9.53 -17.04 -8.69
N GLY A 223 10.27 -17.76 -7.84
CA GLY A 223 10.57 -19.18 -8.02
C GLY A 223 11.77 -19.49 -8.91
N SER A 224 12.52 -18.48 -9.34
CA SER A 224 13.76 -18.62 -10.11
C SER A 224 14.88 -17.74 -9.56
N THR A 225 16.13 -18.09 -9.85
CA THR A 225 17.31 -17.26 -9.50
C THR A 225 17.47 -16.06 -10.42
N GLU A 226 16.96 -16.15 -11.66
CA GLU A 226 16.98 -15.07 -12.63
C GLU A 226 16.01 -13.96 -12.23
N TYR A 227 14.78 -14.34 -11.89
CA TYR A 227 13.70 -13.43 -11.49
C TYR A 227 13.12 -13.81 -10.12
N PRO A 228 13.88 -13.63 -9.01
CA PRO A 228 13.36 -13.84 -7.66
C PRO A 228 12.34 -12.75 -7.31
N TYR A 229 11.31 -13.08 -6.55
CA TYR A 229 10.28 -12.10 -6.19
C TYR A 229 9.48 -12.50 -4.94
N PRO A 230 8.93 -11.54 -4.18
CA PRO A 230 7.89 -11.85 -3.19
C PRO A 230 6.71 -12.61 -3.82
N ARG A 231 6.04 -13.46 -3.04
CA ARG A 231 4.80 -14.11 -3.48
C ARG A 231 3.60 -13.18 -3.33
N ARG A 232 2.59 -13.41 -4.17
CA ARG A 232 1.27 -12.75 -4.11
C ARG A 232 0.19 -13.72 -3.63
N GLY A 233 -1.02 -13.22 -3.41
CA GLY A 233 -2.20 -14.02 -3.11
C GLY A 233 -2.59 -14.94 -4.28
N ARG A 234 -2.69 -16.25 -4.01
CA ARG A 234 -3.18 -17.25 -4.97
C ARG A 234 -4.62 -16.94 -5.38
N THR A 235 -4.91 -17.12 -6.67
CA THR A 235 -6.25 -16.98 -7.24
C THR A 235 -6.76 -18.28 -7.86
N GLY A 236 -5.85 -19.11 -8.40
CA GLY A 236 -6.17 -20.46 -8.84
C GLY A 236 -6.94 -20.53 -10.17
N ARG A 237 -6.98 -19.45 -10.97
CA ARG A 237 -7.54 -19.48 -12.32
C ARG A 237 -6.73 -20.46 -13.18
N PRO A 238 -7.33 -21.05 -14.22
CA PRO A 238 -6.62 -21.98 -15.08
C PRO A 238 -5.44 -21.29 -15.78
N PRO A 239 -4.42 -22.05 -16.23
CA PRO A 239 -3.37 -21.53 -17.09
C PRO A 239 -3.90 -20.96 -18.42
N THR A 240 -3.10 -20.12 -19.07
CA THR A 240 -3.37 -19.67 -20.44
C THR A 240 -3.31 -20.82 -21.44
N LYS A 241 -3.87 -20.64 -22.65
CA LYS A 241 -3.85 -21.70 -23.67
C LYS A 241 -2.47 -21.86 -24.28
N THR A 242 -1.70 -20.77 -24.40
CA THR A 242 -0.39 -20.76 -25.05
C THR A 242 0.78 -21.05 -24.12
N ASP A 243 0.70 -20.70 -22.84
CA ASP A 243 1.75 -20.95 -21.84
C ASP A 243 1.16 -21.55 -20.54
N PRO A 244 1.48 -22.82 -20.22
CA PRO A 244 0.99 -23.47 -19.00
C PRO A 244 1.57 -22.88 -17.72
N ASN A 245 2.63 -22.06 -17.79
CA ASN A 245 3.21 -21.40 -16.63
C ASN A 245 2.54 -20.05 -16.32
N ALA A 246 1.83 -19.45 -17.29
CA ALA A 246 1.09 -18.21 -17.11
C ALA A 246 -0.35 -18.50 -16.67
N GLU A 247 -0.83 -17.82 -15.62
CA GLU A 247 -2.22 -17.89 -15.17
C GLU A 247 -3.10 -17.03 -16.09
N SER A 248 -4.28 -17.54 -16.48
CA SER A 248 -5.22 -16.81 -17.32
C SER A 248 -5.69 -15.52 -16.67
N ARG A 249 -6.05 -14.54 -17.50
CA ARG A 249 -6.51 -13.21 -17.05
C ARG A 249 -8.03 -13.08 -17.15
N LEU A 250 -8.58 -12.21 -16.32
CA LEU A 250 -9.99 -11.84 -16.41
C LEU A 250 -10.19 -10.85 -17.58
N PRO A 251 -11.35 -10.90 -18.25
CA PRO A 251 -11.74 -9.82 -19.15
C PRO A 251 -11.75 -8.47 -18.40
N ILE A 252 -11.38 -7.39 -19.08
CA ILE A 252 -11.25 -6.05 -18.47
C ILE A 252 -12.54 -5.60 -17.74
N LEU A 253 -13.71 -5.90 -18.31
CA LEU A 253 -15.02 -5.59 -17.69
C LEU A 253 -15.29 -6.37 -16.40
N SER A 254 -14.49 -7.38 -16.09
CA SER A 254 -14.58 -8.22 -14.91
C SER A 254 -13.36 -8.10 -14.00
N SER A 255 -12.46 -7.13 -14.22
CA SER A 255 -11.25 -6.94 -13.40
C SER A 255 -11.55 -6.72 -11.92
N LEU A 256 -12.70 -6.13 -11.59
CA LEU A 256 -13.16 -5.92 -10.21
C LEU A 256 -13.49 -7.23 -9.47
N ASN A 257 -13.65 -8.34 -10.21
CA ASN A 257 -13.94 -9.67 -9.68
C ASN A 257 -12.68 -10.50 -9.43
N ILE A 258 -11.48 -9.90 -9.53
CA ILE A 258 -10.25 -10.57 -9.17
C ILE A 258 -10.33 -11.08 -7.73
N TYR A 259 -10.02 -12.35 -7.52
CA TYR A 259 -10.12 -12.96 -6.21
C TYR A 259 -9.08 -12.35 -5.26
N VAL A 260 -9.57 -12.02 -4.07
CA VAL A 260 -8.84 -11.94 -2.81
C VAL A 260 -9.72 -12.60 -1.74
N PRO A 261 -9.16 -13.08 -0.63
CA PRO A 261 -9.97 -13.59 0.48
C PRO A 261 -11.07 -12.60 0.83
N ARG A 262 -12.29 -13.08 1.03
CA ARG A 262 -13.49 -12.23 0.98
C ARG A 262 -13.44 -10.99 1.88
N ASP A 263 -12.83 -11.13 3.05
CA ASP A 263 -12.72 -10.08 4.07
C ASP A 263 -11.60 -9.06 3.78
N GLU A 264 -10.72 -9.33 2.80
CA GLU A 264 -9.70 -8.39 2.29
C GLU A 264 -10.25 -7.45 1.22
N ARG A 265 -11.41 -7.75 0.63
CA ARG A 265 -12.02 -6.87 -0.38
C ARG A 265 -12.40 -5.54 0.27
N PHE A 266 -12.16 -4.45 -0.44
CA PHE A 266 -12.54 -3.12 0.01
C PHE A 266 -13.98 -3.10 0.53
N GLY A 267 -14.17 -2.38 1.63
CA GLY A 267 -15.50 -1.97 2.06
C GLY A 267 -16.22 -1.19 0.96
N HIS A 268 -17.55 -1.13 1.03
CA HIS A 268 -18.35 -0.53 -0.05
C HIS A 268 -18.13 0.97 -0.20
N LEU A 269 -17.88 1.70 0.90
CA LEU A 269 -17.55 3.13 0.83
C LEU A 269 -16.25 3.32 0.05
N LYS A 270 -15.17 2.64 0.47
CA LYS A 270 -13.88 2.64 -0.23
C LYS A 270 -13.98 2.20 -1.70
N MET A 271 -14.70 1.13 -2.00
CA MET A 271 -14.91 0.67 -3.38
C MET A 271 -15.67 1.71 -4.21
N SER A 272 -16.71 2.31 -3.64
CA SER A 272 -17.52 3.32 -4.32
C SER A 272 -16.71 4.60 -4.58
N ASP A 273 -15.97 5.07 -3.58
CA ASP A 273 -14.99 6.17 -3.69
C ASP A 273 -13.99 5.86 -4.81
N PHE A 274 -13.35 4.69 -4.78
CA PHE A 274 -12.37 4.25 -5.78
C PHE A 274 -12.97 4.21 -7.21
N LEU A 275 -14.17 3.65 -7.38
CA LEU A 275 -14.85 3.59 -8.68
C LEU A 275 -15.28 4.97 -9.17
N ALA A 276 -15.76 5.83 -8.28
CA ALA A 276 -16.11 7.21 -8.61
C ALA A 276 -14.87 7.95 -9.14
N PHE A 277 -13.72 7.81 -8.48
CA PHE A 277 -12.48 8.43 -8.95
C PHE A 277 -11.96 7.82 -10.25
N ALA A 278 -11.99 6.49 -10.40
CA ALA A 278 -11.63 5.84 -11.66
C ALA A 278 -12.47 6.36 -12.84
N LEU A 279 -13.77 6.57 -12.61
CA LEU A 279 -14.68 7.14 -13.61
C LEU A 279 -14.40 8.62 -13.89
N LYS A 280 -14.15 9.44 -12.86
CA LYS A 280 -13.69 10.84 -13.01
C LYS A 280 -12.46 10.90 -13.90
N SER A 281 -11.48 10.05 -13.63
CA SER A 281 -10.22 9.94 -14.35
C SER A 281 -10.40 9.53 -15.82
N ILE A 282 -11.31 8.60 -16.14
CA ILE A 282 -11.64 8.25 -17.53
C ILE A 282 -12.21 9.46 -18.27
N VAL A 283 -13.11 10.24 -17.64
CA VAL A 283 -13.67 11.44 -18.27
C VAL A 283 -12.58 12.50 -18.51
N GLN A 284 -11.70 12.73 -17.54
CA GLN A 284 -10.58 13.66 -17.70
C GLN A 284 -9.57 13.22 -18.77
N LEU A 285 -9.37 11.91 -18.97
CA LEU A 285 -8.51 11.36 -20.03
C LEU A 285 -9.11 11.54 -21.43
N LEU A 286 -10.39 11.21 -21.60
CA LEU A 286 -11.02 11.15 -22.93
C LEU A 286 -11.27 12.54 -23.53
N VAL A 287 -11.62 13.53 -22.70
CA VAL A 287 -12.05 14.84 -23.20
C VAL A 287 -10.93 15.62 -23.92
N PRO A 288 -9.68 15.68 -23.40
CA PRO A 288 -8.55 16.27 -24.11
C PRO A 288 -8.15 15.48 -25.35
N GLU A 289 -8.18 14.14 -25.32
CA GLU A 289 -7.89 13.30 -26.50
C GLU A 289 -8.82 13.60 -27.68
N PHE A 290 -10.12 13.79 -27.42
CA PHE A 290 -11.07 14.21 -28.46
C PHE A 290 -10.80 15.62 -29.02
N LYS A 291 -10.21 16.53 -28.23
CA LYS A 291 -9.76 17.84 -28.71
C LYS A 291 -8.45 17.75 -29.49
N ALA A 292 -7.53 16.89 -29.06
CA ALA A 292 -6.23 16.65 -29.70
C ALA A 292 -6.34 16.03 -31.09
N LEU A 293 -7.39 15.24 -31.36
CA LEU A 293 -7.74 14.75 -32.72
C LEU A 293 -8.01 15.88 -33.73
N CYS A 294 -8.33 17.09 -33.25
CA CYS A 294 -8.54 18.29 -34.06
C CYS A 294 -7.35 19.27 -34.02
N ASP A 295 -6.26 18.91 -33.33
CA ASP A 295 -5.08 19.77 -33.13
C ASP A 295 -4.03 19.57 -34.24
N ARG A 296 -3.17 20.58 -34.44
CA ARG A 296 -2.10 20.60 -35.45
C ARG A 296 -0.92 19.69 -35.09
N THR A 297 -0.74 19.36 -33.81
CA THR A 297 0.29 18.43 -33.29
C THR A 297 -0.36 17.37 -32.40
N PRO A 298 -0.87 16.26 -32.97
CA PRO A 298 -1.51 15.22 -32.18
C PRO A 298 -0.59 14.68 -31.08
N ASN A 299 -1.08 14.59 -29.84
CA ASN A 299 -0.41 13.97 -28.69
C ASN A 299 0.85 14.69 -28.16
N GLU A 300 0.94 16.03 -28.31
CA GLU A 300 2.04 16.84 -27.77
C GLU A 300 1.52 18.07 -27.02
N PHE A 301 2.24 18.50 -25.99
CA PHE A 301 2.08 19.86 -25.45
C PHE A 301 2.96 20.82 -26.27
N ASP A 302 2.35 21.89 -26.78
CA ASP A 302 3.08 22.87 -27.60
C ASP A 302 3.83 23.91 -26.75
N SER A 303 3.39 24.13 -25.51
CA SER A 303 3.94 25.12 -24.59
C SER A 303 3.74 24.72 -23.13
N ILE A 304 4.50 25.33 -22.21
CA ILE A 304 4.31 25.17 -20.76
C ILE A 304 2.91 25.63 -20.35
N GLU A 305 2.37 26.66 -20.98
CA GLU A 305 1.01 27.13 -20.76
C GLU A 305 -0.03 26.04 -21.04
N ASP A 306 0.19 25.17 -22.03
CA ASP A 306 -0.73 24.07 -22.31
C ASP A 306 -0.73 23.01 -21.20
N THR A 307 0.40 22.82 -20.52
CA THR A 307 0.46 21.96 -19.33
C THR A 307 -0.28 22.59 -18.14
N LEU A 308 -0.21 23.92 -17.97
CA LEU A 308 -0.89 24.64 -16.89
C LEU A 308 -2.42 24.68 -17.07
N LYS A 309 -2.90 24.74 -18.31
CA LYS A 309 -4.34 24.68 -18.65
C LYS A 309 -5.05 23.41 -18.16
N LEU A 310 -4.32 22.33 -17.85
CA LEU A 310 -4.89 21.13 -17.24
C LEU A 310 -5.52 21.44 -15.85
N TYR A 311 -4.99 22.45 -15.17
CA TYR A 311 -5.43 22.90 -13.83
C TYR A 311 -6.14 24.26 -13.87
N GLU A 312 -6.07 24.99 -14.98
CA GLU A 312 -6.58 26.35 -15.14
C GLU A 312 -7.66 26.42 -16.23
N GLY A 313 -8.92 26.21 -15.85
CA GLY A 313 -10.07 26.53 -16.72
C GLY A 313 -11.12 25.45 -16.96
N GLY A 314 -10.98 24.26 -16.36
CA GLY A 314 -11.92 23.15 -16.53
C GLY A 314 -11.93 22.60 -17.96
N ILE A 315 -11.89 21.28 -18.13
CA ILE A 315 -11.91 20.72 -19.48
C ILE A 315 -13.33 20.86 -20.04
N LYS A 316 -13.59 21.86 -20.90
CA LYS A 316 -14.90 21.97 -21.59
C LYS A 316 -15.20 20.69 -22.37
N LEU A 317 -16.28 19.98 -22.02
CA LEU A 317 -16.73 18.79 -22.74
C LEU A 317 -17.12 19.18 -24.18
N PRO A 318 -16.66 18.45 -25.21
CA PRO A 318 -17.24 18.60 -26.54
C PRO A 318 -18.68 18.06 -26.52
N ASP A 319 -19.63 18.84 -27.06
CA ASP A 319 -21.00 18.37 -27.30
C ASP A 319 -20.97 17.26 -28.36
N GLY A 320 -21.21 16.01 -27.97
CA GLY A 320 -21.14 14.87 -28.89
C GLY A 320 -21.86 13.61 -28.40
N PRO A 321 -22.28 12.72 -29.33
CA PRO A 321 -23.06 11.52 -29.02
C PRO A 321 -22.30 10.49 -28.17
N LEU A 322 -20.97 10.48 -28.23
CA LEU A 322 -20.12 9.52 -27.52
C LEU A 322 -20.02 9.86 -26.01
N LEU A 323 -19.93 11.15 -25.67
CA LEU A 323 -19.90 11.61 -24.29
C LEU A 323 -21.27 11.47 -23.61
N LYS A 324 -22.36 11.72 -24.36
CA LYS A 324 -23.72 11.36 -23.92
C LYS A 324 -23.84 9.88 -23.61
N ASN A 325 -23.30 9.01 -24.48
CA ASN A 325 -23.33 7.57 -24.25
C ASN A 325 -22.52 7.15 -23.01
N ILE A 326 -21.38 7.79 -22.74
CA ILE A 326 -20.61 7.55 -21.50
C ILE A 326 -21.43 7.98 -20.28
N VAL A 327 -22.00 9.20 -20.29
CA VAL A 327 -22.80 9.74 -19.17
C VAL A 327 -24.09 8.96 -18.94
N GLU A 328 -24.76 8.50 -19.99
CA GLU A 328 -26.01 7.72 -19.94
C GLU A 328 -25.79 6.28 -19.45
N ASN A 329 -24.57 5.73 -19.57
CA ASN A 329 -24.21 4.39 -19.08
C ASN A 329 -23.58 4.39 -17.68
N ILE A 330 -23.41 5.57 -17.05
CA ILE A 330 -22.94 5.68 -15.67
C ILE A 330 -24.13 5.46 -14.72
N PRO A 331 -24.04 4.52 -13.75
CA PRO A 331 -25.07 4.37 -12.72
C PRO A 331 -25.33 5.70 -11.99
N LEU A 332 -26.60 6.05 -11.81
CA LEU A 332 -27.03 7.35 -11.28
C LEU A 332 -26.44 7.65 -9.88
N GLU A 333 -26.19 6.61 -9.09
CA GLU A 333 -25.63 6.64 -7.75
C GLU A 333 -24.13 6.97 -7.76
N LEU A 334 -23.38 6.42 -8.73
CA LEU A 334 -21.97 6.74 -8.94
C LEU A 334 -21.83 8.18 -9.46
N LEU A 335 -22.76 8.61 -10.33
CA LEU A 335 -22.87 10.01 -10.78
C LEU A 335 -23.17 10.97 -9.62
N LYS A 336 -24.04 10.59 -8.67
CA LYS A 336 -24.34 11.39 -7.47
C LYS A 336 -23.13 11.53 -6.55
N GLN A 337 -22.36 10.46 -6.33
CA GLN A 337 -21.13 10.55 -5.54
C GLN A 337 -20.06 11.40 -6.24
N LEU A 338 -19.92 11.25 -7.55
CA LEU A 338 -19.07 12.10 -8.39
C LEU A 338 -19.43 13.60 -8.32
N LEU A 339 -20.71 13.93 -8.13
CA LEU A 339 -21.19 15.31 -7.98
C LEU A 339 -21.17 15.81 -6.53
N GLN A 340 -21.04 14.91 -5.55
CA GLN A 340 -20.96 15.21 -4.12
C GLN A 340 -19.53 15.22 -3.59
N SER A 341 -18.58 14.59 -4.28
CA SER A 341 -17.17 14.61 -3.93
C SER A 341 -16.61 16.02 -4.15
N ASP A 342 -16.49 16.74 -3.04
CA ASP A 342 -15.53 17.82 -2.77
C ASP A 342 -15.85 19.23 -3.27
N GLY A 343 -16.98 19.46 -3.95
CA GLY A 343 -17.32 20.82 -4.42
C GLY A 343 -16.35 21.40 -5.45
N GLU A 344 -15.43 20.59 -5.98
CA GLU A 344 -14.55 20.94 -7.10
C GLU A 344 -15.32 20.85 -8.43
N GLU A 345 -14.97 21.70 -9.40
CA GLU A 345 -15.55 21.60 -10.75
C GLU A 345 -15.15 20.24 -11.37
N PHE A 346 -16.16 19.39 -11.64
CA PHE A 346 -16.09 17.98 -12.09
C PHE A 346 -15.05 17.62 -13.19
N LEU A 347 -14.48 18.60 -13.90
CA LEU A 347 -13.62 18.41 -15.07
C LEU A 347 -12.27 19.13 -14.96
N LYS A 348 -11.87 19.57 -13.77
CA LYS A 348 -10.60 20.23 -13.52
C LYS A 348 -9.73 19.34 -12.63
N TYR A 349 -8.46 19.14 -13.00
CA TYR A 349 -7.49 18.53 -12.10
C TYR A 349 -7.19 19.49 -10.93
N PRO A 350 -7.14 19.02 -9.68
CA PRO A 350 -6.78 19.87 -8.55
C PRO A 350 -5.34 20.38 -8.72
N THR A 351 -5.11 21.69 -8.55
CA THR A 351 -3.77 22.28 -8.79
C THR A 351 -2.72 21.60 -7.89
N PRO A 352 -1.69 20.95 -8.45
CA PRO A 352 -0.61 20.32 -7.69
C PRO A 352 0.10 21.34 -6.80
N GLN A 353 0.50 20.91 -5.60
CA GLN A 353 1.09 21.81 -4.60
C GLN A 353 2.37 22.47 -5.13
N VAL A 354 3.17 21.75 -5.94
CA VAL A 354 4.45 22.22 -6.47
C VAL A 354 4.37 23.41 -7.43
N ILE A 355 3.19 23.69 -7.97
CA ILE A 355 2.93 24.87 -8.81
C ILE A 355 1.87 25.80 -8.23
N LYS A 356 1.44 25.56 -6.99
CA LYS A 356 0.32 26.30 -6.38
C LYS A 356 0.71 27.74 -6.03
N ASP A 357 1.92 27.94 -5.50
CA ASP A 357 2.43 29.24 -5.11
C ASP A 357 3.28 29.88 -6.23
N ASP A 358 4.25 29.13 -6.75
CA ASP A 358 5.12 29.54 -7.86
C ASP A 358 5.13 28.48 -8.97
N LYS A 359 4.63 28.84 -10.16
CA LYS A 359 4.53 27.95 -11.34
C LYS A 359 5.87 27.61 -11.99
N SER A 360 6.97 28.21 -11.53
CA SER A 360 8.31 28.08 -12.10
C SER A 360 9.36 27.55 -11.13
N ALA A 361 9.11 27.59 -9.81
CA ALA A 361 10.05 27.20 -8.77
C ALA A 361 10.55 25.74 -8.89
N TRP A 362 9.74 24.85 -9.46
CA TRP A 362 10.14 23.46 -9.78
C TRP A 362 11.37 23.36 -10.70
N ARG A 363 11.67 24.40 -11.50
CA ARG A 363 12.85 24.46 -12.39
C ARG A 363 14.14 24.79 -11.67
N THR A 364 14.08 25.23 -10.42
CA THR A 364 15.27 25.66 -9.67
C THR A 364 16.16 24.47 -9.34
N ASP A 365 17.45 24.73 -9.10
CA ASP A 365 18.38 23.69 -8.65
C ASP A 365 18.14 23.34 -7.17
N GLU A 366 17.68 24.33 -6.41
CA GLU A 366 17.24 24.22 -5.03
C GLU A 366 16.09 23.22 -4.91
N GLU A 367 15.01 23.36 -5.69
CA GLU A 367 13.88 22.42 -5.59
C GLU A 367 14.26 21.02 -6.08
N PHE A 368 14.97 20.94 -7.21
CA PHE A 368 15.43 19.67 -7.76
C PHE A 368 16.19 18.82 -6.74
N THR A 369 17.03 19.45 -5.91
CA THR A 369 17.80 18.73 -4.88
C THR A 369 17.06 18.60 -3.56
N ARG A 370 16.19 19.55 -3.19
CA ARG A 370 15.34 19.47 -2.00
C ARG A 370 14.37 18.30 -2.07
N GLU A 371 13.80 18.01 -3.24
CA GLU A 371 12.91 16.86 -3.43
C GLU A 371 13.59 15.52 -3.14
N MET A 372 14.93 15.44 -3.21
CA MET A 372 15.67 14.23 -2.80
C MET A 372 15.64 13.99 -1.28
N LEU A 373 15.28 15.00 -0.48
CA LEU A 373 15.16 14.96 0.97
C LEU A 373 13.71 15.02 1.46
N ALA A 374 12.82 15.65 0.67
CA ALA A 374 11.47 16.03 1.10
C ALA A 374 10.41 15.92 -0.01
N GLY A 375 10.75 15.36 -1.16
CA GLY A 375 9.83 15.12 -2.28
C GLY A 375 9.14 13.77 -2.19
N VAL A 376 8.71 13.25 -3.33
CA VAL A 376 7.99 11.96 -3.44
C VAL A 376 8.89 10.73 -3.30
N ASN A 377 10.21 10.87 -3.53
CA ASN A 377 11.18 9.78 -3.43
C ASN A 377 12.37 10.11 -2.52
N PRO A 378 12.14 10.44 -1.24
CA PRO A 378 13.17 10.97 -0.36
C PRO A 378 14.06 9.86 0.23
N VAL A 379 14.16 8.69 -0.40
CA VAL A 379 14.76 7.48 0.21
C VAL A 379 15.99 6.93 -0.53
N ILE A 380 16.41 7.55 -1.64
CA ILE A 380 17.49 7.02 -2.48
C ILE A 380 18.83 7.72 -2.25
N ILE A 381 18.82 9.04 -1.98
CA ILE A 381 20.05 9.83 -1.81
C ILE A 381 20.99 9.20 -0.78
N SER A 382 22.29 9.22 -1.08
CA SER A 382 23.32 8.68 -0.20
C SER A 382 24.52 9.62 -0.09
N ARG A 383 25.33 9.46 0.95
CA ARG A 383 26.60 10.20 1.05
C ARG A 383 27.60 9.63 0.05
N LEU A 384 28.27 10.51 -0.71
CA LEU A 384 29.35 10.12 -1.58
C LEU A 384 30.55 9.65 -0.75
N GLN A 385 31.03 8.43 -1.02
CA GLN A 385 32.09 7.82 -0.22
C GLN A 385 33.48 8.01 -0.82
N GLU A 386 33.58 8.01 -2.15
CA GLU A 386 34.82 8.19 -2.90
C GLU A 386 34.57 8.97 -4.18
N PHE A 387 35.60 9.60 -4.71
CA PHE A 387 35.55 10.36 -5.95
C PHE A 387 36.69 9.95 -6.91
N PRO A 388 36.41 9.72 -8.20
CA PRO A 388 35.08 9.71 -8.82
C PRO A 388 34.23 8.52 -8.33
N PRO A 389 32.88 8.62 -8.42
CA PRO A 389 32.00 7.50 -8.09
C PRO A 389 32.36 6.22 -8.86
N ARG A 390 32.34 5.07 -8.18
CA ARG A 390 32.59 3.76 -8.79
C ARG A 390 31.33 2.94 -8.92
N SER A 391 31.26 2.16 -10.00
CA SER A 391 30.18 1.19 -10.21
C SER A 391 30.50 -0.14 -9.52
N LYS A 392 29.46 -0.80 -9.04
CA LYS A 392 29.48 -2.17 -8.49
C LYS A 392 29.12 -3.23 -9.55
N LEU A 393 28.78 -2.81 -10.77
CA LEU A 393 28.51 -3.74 -11.86
C LEU A 393 29.73 -4.62 -12.14
N ASN A 394 29.48 -5.87 -12.52
CA ASN A 394 30.53 -6.81 -12.87
C ASN A 394 31.28 -6.32 -14.11
N SER A 395 32.53 -5.87 -13.94
CA SER A 395 33.35 -5.31 -15.01
C SER A 395 33.70 -6.31 -16.11
N ALA A 396 33.60 -7.62 -15.86
CA ALA A 396 33.76 -8.64 -16.89
C ALA A 396 32.55 -8.71 -17.84
N VAL A 397 31.37 -8.27 -17.38
CA VAL A 397 30.12 -8.27 -18.16
C VAL A 397 29.85 -6.90 -18.77
N TYR A 398 30.10 -5.83 -18.00
CA TYR A 398 29.72 -4.47 -18.37
C TYR A 398 30.94 -3.56 -18.65
N GLY A 399 32.17 -4.08 -18.65
CA GLY A 399 33.37 -3.25 -18.87
C GLY A 399 33.59 -2.19 -17.77
N ASN A 400 34.27 -1.09 -18.12
CA ASN A 400 34.48 0.02 -17.18
C ASN A 400 33.21 0.88 -17.06
N GLN A 401 32.64 0.90 -15.86
CA GLN A 401 31.39 1.60 -15.53
C GLN A 401 31.63 2.73 -14.50
N ASN A 402 32.88 3.04 -14.19
CA ASN A 402 33.24 4.13 -13.27
C ASN A 402 32.89 5.49 -13.87
N SER A 403 32.54 6.42 -13.00
CA SER A 403 32.13 7.76 -13.40
C SER A 403 33.25 8.52 -14.11
N THR A 404 32.84 9.33 -15.10
CA THR A 404 33.69 10.21 -15.90
C THR A 404 33.71 11.66 -15.38
N ILE A 405 33.00 11.96 -14.29
CA ILE A 405 33.02 13.28 -13.66
C ILE A 405 34.44 13.58 -13.16
N THR A 406 35.00 14.70 -13.60
CA THR A 406 36.38 15.08 -13.26
C THR A 406 36.43 16.08 -12.11
N ARG A 407 37.62 16.25 -11.50
CA ARG A 407 37.81 17.18 -10.39
C ARG A 407 37.58 18.62 -10.83
N GLU A 408 38.09 18.97 -12.00
CA GLU A 408 38.03 20.32 -12.58
C GLU A 408 36.59 20.78 -12.84
N GLN A 409 35.67 19.84 -13.10
CA GLN A 409 34.26 20.14 -13.35
C GLN A 409 33.50 20.59 -12.09
N ILE A 410 33.91 20.14 -10.90
CA ILE A 410 33.13 20.35 -9.67
C ILE A 410 33.85 21.15 -8.59
N GLU A 411 35.19 21.18 -8.54
CA GLU A 411 35.96 21.79 -7.43
C GLU A 411 35.62 23.27 -7.21
N GLN A 412 35.38 24.03 -8.28
CA GLN A 412 35.05 25.46 -8.17
C GLN A 412 33.69 25.73 -7.50
N ARG A 413 32.85 24.71 -7.33
CA ARG A 413 31.49 24.81 -6.78
C ARG A 413 31.37 24.27 -5.35
N LEU A 414 32.48 23.98 -4.69
CA LEU A 414 32.53 23.42 -3.32
C LEU A 414 32.78 24.46 -2.22
N ASP A 415 32.39 25.72 -2.46
CA ASP A 415 32.53 26.84 -1.51
C ASP A 415 33.98 27.03 -0.98
N GLY A 416 34.96 26.79 -1.86
CA GLY A 416 36.39 26.92 -1.57
C GLY A 416 37.03 25.67 -0.96
N LEU A 417 36.29 24.58 -0.76
CA LEU A 417 36.85 23.29 -0.34
C LEU A 417 37.40 22.50 -1.53
N THR A 418 38.44 21.71 -1.28
CA THR A 418 38.82 20.62 -2.18
C THR A 418 37.82 19.45 -2.07
N ILE A 419 37.76 18.57 -3.08
CA ILE A 419 36.92 17.37 -3.02
C ILE A 419 37.26 16.50 -1.80
N ASP A 420 38.55 16.35 -1.51
CA ASP A 420 39.01 15.49 -0.42
C ASP A 420 38.62 16.08 0.95
N GLU A 421 38.62 17.41 1.10
CA GLU A 421 38.08 18.08 2.28
C GLU A 421 36.57 17.91 2.40
N ALA A 422 35.83 18.10 1.29
CA ALA A 422 34.38 17.95 1.28
C ALA A 422 33.94 16.50 1.60
N LEU A 423 34.66 15.49 1.11
CA LEU A 423 34.45 14.08 1.48
C LEU A 423 34.68 13.85 2.98
N LYS A 424 35.77 14.39 3.54
CA LYS A 424 36.10 14.28 4.98
C LYS A 424 35.07 14.99 5.87
N MET A 425 34.52 16.10 5.38
CA MET A 425 33.47 16.86 6.07
C MET A 425 32.07 16.27 5.90
N ASN A 426 31.93 15.17 5.14
CA ASN A 426 30.65 14.55 4.80
C ASN A 426 29.68 15.52 4.09
N SER A 427 30.20 16.43 3.27
CA SER A 427 29.39 17.43 2.54
C SER A 427 29.14 17.07 1.08
N LEU A 428 29.57 15.89 0.61
CA LEU A 428 29.27 15.40 -0.74
C LEU A 428 28.26 14.24 -0.70
N PHE A 429 27.25 14.34 -1.56
CA PHE A 429 26.16 13.38 -1.69
C PHE A 429 25.96 12.99 -3.15
N ILE A 430 25.25 11.89 -3.35
CA ILE A 430 24.97 11.35 -4.68
C ILE A 430 23.56 10.75 -4.75
N LEU A 431 22.85 11.07 -5.83
CA LEU A 431 21.72 10.29 -6.33
C LEU A 431 22.23 9.41 -7.46
N ASP A 432 22.42 8.11 -7.18
CA ASP A 432 23.01 7.15 -8.12
C ASP A 432 21.98 6.15 -8.60
N HIS A 433 21.52 6.33 -9.84
CA HIS A 433 20.63 5.38 -10.52
C HIS A 433 21.38 4.53 -11.55
N HIS A 434 22.69 4.71 -11.67
CA HIS A 434 23.44 4.16 -12.79
C HIS A 434 23.43 2.63 -12.82
N ASP A 435 23.79 2.01 -11.70
CA ASP A 435 23.95 0.56 -11.63
C ASP A 435 22.61 -0.18 -11.72
N THR A 436 21.53 0.45 -11.27
CA THR A 436 20.17 -0.10 -11.41
C THR A 436 19.70 -0.10 -12.86
N ILE A 437 20.01 0.96 -13.61
CA ILE A 437 19.47 1.16 -14.97
C ILE A 437 20.35 0.56 -16.06
N MET A 438 21.68 0.66 -15.95
CA MET A 438 22.62 0.25 -17.00
C MET A 438 22.38 -1.17 -17.53
N PRO A 439 22.10 -2.20 -16.70
CA PRO A 439 21.81 -3.56 -17.18
C PRO A 439 20.60 -3.67 -18.13
N TYR A 440 19.65 -2.76 -18.02
CA TYR A 440 18.42 -2.75 -18.82
C TYR A 440 18.43 -1.70 -19.93
N LEU A 441 19.34 -0.74 -19.86
CA LEU A 441 19.30 0.49 -20.63
C LEU A 441 19.30 0.26 -22.15
N ARG A 442 20.10 -0.70 -22.63
CA ARG A 442 20.12 -1.07 -24.05
C ARG A 442 18.75 -1.54 -24.53
N ARG A 443 18.11 -2.43 -23.76
CA ARG A 443 16.79 -3.00 -24.09
C ARG A 443 15.71 -1.93 -24.02
N ILE A 444 15.72 -1.10 -22.98
CA ILE A 444 14.78 0.02 -22.81
C ILE A 444 14.86 0.98 -23.99
N ASN A 445 16.07 1.33 -24.44
CA ASN A 445 16.27 2.25 -25.57
C ASN A 445 15.84 1.68 -26.93
N THR A 446 15.47 0.39 -27.03
CA THR A 446 14.82 -0.18 -28.23
C THR A 446 13.32 0.12 -28.31
N THR A 447 12.70 0.58 -27.21
CA THR A 447 11.29 0.98 -27.21
C THR A 447 11.14 2.43 -27.72
N SER A 448 9.96 3.02 -27.56
CA SER A 448 9.76 4.46 -27.79
C SER A 448 10.55 5.34 -26.81
N THR A 449 11.03 4.79 -25.70
CA THR A 449 11.87 5.48 -24.72
C THR A 449 13.27 5.72 -25.28
N LYS A 450 13.86 6.86 -24.93
CA LYS A 450 15.29 7.17 -25.08
C LYS A 450 15.77 7.78 -23.78
N THR A 451 16.58 7.06 -23.02
CA THR A 451 17.00 7.44 -21.68
C THR A 451 18.45 7.07 -21.39
N TYR A 452 18.91 7.38 -20.18
CA TYR A 452 20.28 7.25 -19.70
C TYR A 452 20.32 6.57 -18.34
N ALA A 453 21.48 6.03 -17.99
CA ALA A 453 21.84 5.71 -16.62
C ALA A 453 22.46 6.98 -15.99
N THR A 454 21.88 7.47 -14.90
CA THR A 454 22.20 8.81 -14.37
C THR A 454 22.93 8.76 -13.03
N ARG A 455 23.91 9.66 -12.85
CA ARG A 455 24.46 10.02 -11.53
C ARG A 455 24.39 11.51 -11.31
N THR A 456 23.95 11.94 -10.14
CA THR A 456 23.88 13.36 -9.77
C THR A 456 24.74 13.59 -8.53
N LEU A 457 25.78 14.42 -8.64
CA LEU A 457 26.60 14.83 -7.49
C LEU A 457 26.03 16.09 -6.85
N LEU A 458 26.06 16.12 -5.53
CA LEU A 458 25.42 17.13 -4.71
C LEU A 458 26.40 17.61 -3.63
N PHE A 459 26.30 18.88 -3.27
CA PHE A 459 27.06 19.47 -2.17
C PHE A 459 26.12 20.03 -1.09
N LEU A 460 26.41 19.72 0.16
CA LEU A 460 25.74 20.30 1.32
C LEU A 460 26.34 21.66 1.66
N GLN A 461 25.52 22.69 1.49
CA GLN A 461 25.88 24.07 1.76
C GLN A 461 25.88 24.37 3.25
N LYS A 462 26.55 25.46 3.64
CA LYS A 462 26.63 25.90 5.04
C LYS A 462 25.28 26.27 5.66
N ASP A 463 24.29 26.58 4.84
CA ASP A 463 22.93 26.89 5.27
C ASP A 463 22.04 25.65 5.43
N GLY A 464 22.60 24.44 5.25
CA GLY A 464 21.91 23.16 5.41
C GLY A 464 21.20 22.66 4.15
N THR A 465 21.20 23.42 3.06
CA THR A 465 20.57 23.00 1.79
C THR A 465 21.53 22.24 0.89
N LEU A 466 21.00 21.44 -0.03
CA LEU A 466 21.79 20.82 -1.10
C LEU A 466 21.85 21.72 -2.33
N LYS A 467 22.95 21.63 -3.07
CA LYS A 467 23.04 22.14 -4.44
C LYS A 467 23.63 21.10 -5.39
N PRO A 468 23.18 21.03 -6.64
CA PRO A 468 23.75 20.11 -7.62
C PRO A 468 25.11 20.59 -8.13
N LEU A 469 26.02 19.66 -8.35
CA LEU A 469 27.37 19.91 -8.86
C LEU A 469 27.52 19.48 -10.32
N ALA A 470 27.00 18.28 -10.63
CA ALA A 470 27.08 17.69 -11.96
C ALA A 470 26.03 16.59 -12.13
N ILE A 471 25.61 16.38 -13.37
CA ILE A 471 24.81 15.22 -13.80
C ILE A 471 25.60 14.48 -14.88
N GLU A 472 25.84 13.19 -14.65
CA GLU A 472 26.41 12.28 -15.64
C GLU A 472 25.28 11.49 -16.31
N LEU A 473 25.21 11.58 -17.64
CA LEU A 473 24.30 10.81 -18.48
C LEU A 473 25.11 9.73 -19.21
N SER A 474 24.91 8.47 -18.83
CA SER A 474 25.66 7.32 -19.34
C SER A 474 24.80 6.49 -20.28
N LEU A 475 25.37 6.03 -21.39
CA LEU A 475 24.79 5.04 -22.31
C LEU A 475 25.68 3.80 -22.36
N PRO A 476 25.11 2.61 -22.65
CA PRO A 476 25.91 1.44 -22.93
C PRO A 476 26.71 1.67 -24.22
N HIS A 477 27.94 1.16 -24.28
CA HIS A 477 28.80 1.34 -25.44
C HIS A 477 28.16 0.71 -26.71
N PRO A 478 28.18 1.36 -27.88
CA PRO A 478 27.46 0.89 -29.07
C PRO A 478 27.88 -0.51 -29.54
N ASN A 479 29.14 -0.89 -29.32
CA ASN A 479 29.68 -2.19 -29.74
C ASN A 479 29.37 -3.37 -28.81
N GLY A 480 28.74 -3.13 -27.65
CA GLY A 480 28.47 -4.18 -26.65
C GLY A 480 28.60 -3.64 -25.22
N ASP A 481 27.93 -4.30 -24.28
CA ASP A 481 27.92 -3.87 -22.86
C ASP A 481 29.30 -4.09 -22.21
N GLU A 482 30.05 -5.09 -22.66
CA GLU A 482 31.39 -5.45 -22.19
C GLU A 482 32.45 -4.35 -22.41
N PHE A 483 32.14 -3.36 -23.26
CA PHE A 483 33.04 -2.25 -23.57
C PHE A 483 32.88 -1.04 -22.64
N GLY A 484 32.01 -1.10 -21.63
CA GLY A 484 31.81 0.00 -20.68
C GLY A 484 30.69 0.95 -21.03
N ALA A 485 30.64 2.07 -20.32
CA ALA A 485 29.73 3.17 -20.60
C ALA A 485 30.39 4.26 -21.46
N ILE A 486 29.58 4.92 -22.27
CA ILE A 486 29.89 6.23 -22.87
C ILE A 486 29.08 7.29 -22.15
N SER A 487 29.76 8.24 -21.51
CA SER A 487 29.14 9.20 -20.61
C SER A 487 29.39 10.63 -21.05
N LYS A 488 28.41 11.49 -20.79
CA LYS A 488 28.53 12.94 -20.90
C LYS A 488 28.17 13.58 -19.57
N VAL A 489 28.95 14.57 -19.17
CA VAL A 489 28.75 15.30 -17.90
C VAL A 489 28.25 16.70 -18.19
N TYR A 490 27.17 17.07 -17.52
CA TYR A 490 26.56 18.38 -17.54
C TYR A 490 26.74 19.05 -16.18
N THR A 491 27.04 20.34 -16.16
CA THR A 491 27.20 21.12 -14.92
C THR A 491 26.19 22.26 -14.90
N PRO A 492 25.82 22.79 -13.72
CA PRO A 492 24.78 23.80 -13.63
C PRO A 492 25.08 25.07 -14.42
N ALA A 493 24.11 25.51 -15.20
CA ALA A 493 24.12 26.75 -15.95
C ALA A 493 22.71 27.36 -15.94
N GLU A 494 22.62 28.69 -15.87
CA GLU A 494 21.34 29.39 -15.73
C GLU A 494 20.82 29.98 -17.04
N LEU A 495 21.71 30.32 -17.98
CA LEU A 495 21.38 31.12 -19.15
C LEU A 495 21.71 30.42 -20.47
N GLY A 496 20.95 30.80 -21.50
CA GLY A 496 21.17 30.38 -22.87
C GLY A 496 21.03 28.88 -23.09
N LEU A 497 21.80 28.38 -24.06
CA LEU A 497 21.77 26.98 -24.46
C LEU A 497 22.27 26.05 -23.36
N ASP A 498 23.33 26.42 -22.65
CA ASP A 498 23.88 25.59 -21.57
C ASP A 498 22.87 25.43 -20.43
N GLY A 499 22.13 26.49 -20.10
CA GLY A 499 21.02 26.39 -19.14
C GLY A 499 19.90 25.47 -19.62
N SER A 500 19.60 25.49 -20.92
CA SER A 500 18.59 24.60 -21.52
C SER A 500 19.04 23.14 -21.50
N LEU A 501 20.33 22.87 -21.80
CA LEU A 501 20.94 21.53 -21.69
C LEU A 501 20.95 21.04 -20.24
N TRP A 502 21.23 21.92 -19.28
CA TRP A 502 21.18 21.61 -17.85
C TRP A 502 19.77 21.22 -17.41
N GLN A 503 18.74 21.97 -17.82
CA GLN A 503 17.34 21.62 -17.52
C GLN A 503 16.94 20.27 -18.12
N LEU A 504 17.38 19.94 -19.34
CA LEU A 504 17.19 18.60 -19.91
C LEU A 504 17.91 17.51 -19.11
N ALA A 505 19.15 17.77 -18.64
CA ALA A 505 19.88 16.81 -17.81
C ALA A 505 19.12 16.50 -16.51
N LYS A 506 18.56 17.52 -15.84
CA LYS A 506 17.68 17.35 -14.67
C LYS A 506 16.42 16.55 -15.01
N ALA A 507 15.80 16.81 -16.17
CA ALA A 507 14.63 16.05 -16.61
C ALA A 507 14.93 14.55 -16.81
N TYR A 508 16.09 14.17 -17.37
CA TYR A 508 16.48 12.76 -17.45
C TYR A 508 16.64 12.13 -16.07
N VAL A 509 17.25 12.84 -15.12
CA VAL A 509 17.33 12.36 -13.72
C VAL A 509 15.93 12.17 -13.14
N ALA A 510 15.02 13.14 -13.35
CA ALA A 510 13.65 13.07 -12.86
C ALA A 510 12.83 11.93 -13.51
N VAL A 511 13.04 11.63 -14.80
CA VAL A 511 12.44 10.46 -15.48
C VAL A 511 12.86 9.17 -14.82
N ILE A 512 14.17 9.00 -14.61
CA ILE A 512 14.72 7.79 -13.99
C ILE A 512 14.25 7.68 -12.55
N ASP A 513 14.32 8.76 -11.78
CA ASP A 513 13.91 8.78 -10.39
C ASP A 513 12.41 8.51 -10.22
N SER A 514 11.55 8.99 -11.13
CA SER A 514 10.12 8.65 -11.14
C SER A 514 9.87 7.16 -11.41
N GLY A 515 10.63 6.54 -12.32
CA GLY A 515 10.50 5.10 -12.55
C GLY A 515 11.02 4.25 -11.39
N ILE A 516 12.14 4.65 -10.77
CA ILE A 516 12.67 3.99 -9.57
C ILE A 516 11.73 4.17 -8.39
N HIS A 517 11.19 5.37 -8.19
CA HIS A 517 10.16 5.65 -7.20
C HIS A 517 8.97 4.69 -7.34
N GLN A 518 8.35 4.66 -8.51
CA GLN A 518 7.14 3.87 -8.73
C GLN A 518 7.37 2.37 -8.59
N LEU A 519 8.43 1.85 -9.21
CA LEU A 519 8.66 0.40 -9.28
C LEU A 519 9.35 -0.17 -8.05
N ILE A 520 10.24 0.61 -7.43
CA ILE A 520 11.14 0.13 -6.38
C ILE A 520 10.73 0.69 -5.02
N SER A 521 10.81 2.01 -4.83
CA SER A 521 10.54 2.65 -3.54
C SER A 521 9.09 2.43 -3.09
N HIS A 522 8.16 2.53 -4.03
CA HIS A 522 6.73 2.37 -3.81
C HIS A 522 6.32 0.91 -3.98
N TRP A 523 6.19 0.39 -5.21
CA TRP A 523 5.65 -0.94 -5.46
C TRP A 523 6.43 -2.07 -4.78
N LEU A 524 7.73 -2.23 -5.07
CA LEU A 524 8.50 -3.36 -4.55
C LEU A 524 8.64 -3.32 -3.02
N ASN A 525 9.15 -2.21 -2.49
CA ASN A 525 9.55 -2.08 -1.09
C ASN A 525 8.37 -1.86 -0.13
N THR A 526 7.14 -1.68 -0.64
CA THR A 526 5.92 -1.63 0.17
C THR A 526 4.95 -2.73 -0.28
N HIS A 527 4.17 -2.51 -1.34
CA HIS A 527 3.10 -3.39 -1.82
C HIS A 527 3.54 -4.85 -1.94
N ALA A 528 4.56 -5.12 -2.76
CA ALA A 528 4.95 -6.48 -3.09
C ALA A 528 5.61 -7.20 -1.90
N THR A 529 6.44 -6.49 -1.11
CA THR A 529 7.12 -7.11 0.03
C THR A 529 6.23 -7.31 1.25
N ILE A 530 5.13 -6.55 1.40
CA ILE A 530 4.22 -6.70 2.55
C ILE A 530 3.15 -7.79 2.33
N GLU A 531 2.67 -8.00 1.10
CA GLU A 531 1.64 -9.03 0.81
C GLU A 531 1.97 -10.43 1.36
N PRO A 532 3.21 -10.94 1.30
CA PRO A 532 3.59 -12.20 1.95
C PRO A 532 3.31 -12.27 3.46
N PHE A 533 3.47 -11.15 4.19
CA PHE A 533 3.20 -11.08 5.62
C PHE A 533 1.70 -11.11 5.89
N VAL A 534 0.88 -10.44 5.06
CA VAL A 534 -0.59 -10.50 5.14
C VAL A 534 -1.07 -11.94 5.02
N ILE A 535 -0.56 -12.66 4.01
CA ILE A 535 -0.91 -14.06 3.74
C ILE A 535 -0.47 -14.93 4.91
N ALA A 536 0.77 -14.82 5.36
CA ALA A 536 1.29 -15.65 6.46
C ALA A 536 0.54 -15.42 7.78
N THR A 537 0.23 -14.16 8.11
CA THR A 537 -0.47 -13.80 9.34
C THR A 537 -1.83 -14.46 9.41
N ASN A 538 -2.62 -14.38 8.34
CA ASN A 538 -3.94 -15.02 8.28
C ASN A 538 -3.87 -16.56 8.21
N ARG A 539 -2.77 -17.13 7.73
CA ARG A 539 -2.57 -18.60 7.63
C ARG A 539 -2.09 -19.27 8.91
N GLN A 540 -1.32 -18.54 9.74
CA GLN A 540 -0.58 -19.15 10.85
C GLN A 540 -0.87 -18.55 12.22
N LEU A 541 -1.36 -17.32 12.28
CA LEU A 541 -1.70 -16.67 13.54
C LEU A 541 -3.22 -16.60 13.68
N SER A 542 -3.78 -17.22 14.71
CA SER A 542 -5.21 -17.15 14.97
C SER A 542 -5.66 -15.69 15.18
N VAL A 543 -6.93 -15.36 14.90
CA VAL A 543 -7.50 -14.02 15.17
C VAL A 543 -7.43 -13.61 16.66
N VAL A 544 -7.29 -14.58 17.57
CA VAL A 544 -7.07 -14.33 19.00
C VAL A 544 -5.58 -14.22 19.37
N HIS A 545 -4.66 -14.50 18.47
CA HIS A 545 -3.23 -14.37 18.69
C HIS A 545 -2.85 -12.89 18.87
N PRO A 546 -2.05 -12.52 19.89
CA PRO A 546 -1.69 -11.11 20.12
C PRO A 546 -0.97 -10.48 18.92
N ILE A 547 -0.03 -11.20 18.29
CA ILE A 547 0.66 -10.68 17.08
C ILE A 547 -0.28 -10.53 15.87
N HIS A 548 -1.29 -11.39 15.69
CA HIS A 548 -2.34 -11.15 14.69
C HIS A 548 -3.08 -9.86 15.01
N LYS A 549 -3.54 -9.69 16.26
CA LYS A 549 -4.24 -8.47 16.69
C LYS A 549 -3.38 -7.23 16.50
N LEU A 550 -2.06 -7.29 16.73
CA LEU A 550 -1.12 -6.18 16.52
C LEU A 550 -1.02 -5.80 15.04
N LEU A 551 -0.74 -6.77 14.17
CA LEU A 551 -0.38 -6.53 12.77
C LEU A 551 -1.58 -6.35 11.83
N HIS A 552 -2.72 -7.00 12.09
CA HIS A 552 -3.86 -7.03 11.17
C HIS A 552 -4.34 -5.64 10.69
N PRO A 553 -4.44 -4.59 11.53
CA PRO A 553 -4.85 -3.27 11.04
C PRO A 553 -3.88 -2.67 10.01
N HIS A 554 -2.62 -3.11 10.02
CA HIS A 554 -1.58 -2.66 9.11
C HIS A 554 -1.58 -3.40 7.77
N PHE A 555 -2.52 -4.32 7.57
CA PHE A 555 -2.69 -5.09 6.33
C PHE A 555 -3.99 -4.77 5.60
N ARG A 556 -4.85 -3.93 6.19
CA ARG A 556 -6.12 -3.54 5.60
C ARG A 556 -5.93 -3.13 4.15
N ASP A 557 -6.80 -3.63 3.28
CA ASP A 557 -6.89 -3.29 1.85
C ASP A 557 -5.68 -3.68 0.98
N THR A 558 -4.55 -4.11 1.57
CA THR A 558 -3.28 -4.35 0.85
C THR A 558 -3.41 -5.44 -0.22
N MET A 559 -4.03 -6.58 0.11
CA MET A 559 -4.22 -7.65 -0.88
C MET A 559 -5.14 -7.21 -2.03
N ASN A 560 -6.18 -6.43 -1.74
CA ASN A 560 -7.15 -6.00 -2.74
C ASN A 560 -6.56 -4.98 -3.71
N ILE A 561 -5.83 -3.97 -3.22
CA ILE A 561 -5.15 -3.01 -4.11
C ILE A 561 -4.08 -3.71 -4.95
N ASN A 562 -3.32 -4.66 -4.37
CA ASN A 562 -2.33 -5.44 -5.12
C ASN A 562 -2.98 -6.30 -6.20
N ALA A 563 -4.13 -6.92 -5.92
CA ALA A 563 -4.86 -7.72 -6.90
C ALA A 563 -5.37 -6.86 -8.07
N PHE A 564 -5.87 -5.65 -7.80
CA PHE A 564 -6.22 -4.68 -8.84
C PHE A 564 -4.98 -4.25 -9.62
N ALA A 565 -3.87 -3.93 -8.96
CA ALA A 565 -2.63 -3.57 -9.64
C ALA A 565 -2.17 -4.64 -10.62
N ARG A 566 -2.22 -5.93 -10.26
CA ARG A 566 -1.93 -7.05 -11.18
C ARG A 566 -2.89 -7.15 -12.36
N GLN A 567 -4.12 -6.66 -12.22
CA GLN A 567 -5.12 -6.70 -13.30
C GLN A 567 -5.11 -5.49 -14.24
N ILE A 568 -4.71 -4.30 -13.77
CA ILE A 568 -4.83 -3.07 -14.57
C ILE A 568 -3.55 -2.22 -14.65
N LEU A 569 -2.68 -2.32 -13.65
CA LEU A 569 -1.57 -1.39 -13.46
C LEU A 569 -0.26 -1.96 -13.99
N ILE A 570 0.17 -3.10 -13.45
CA ILE A 570 1.51 -3.68 -13.67
C ILE A 570 1.52 -4.89 -14.63
N ASN A 571 0.38 -5.19 -15.25
CA ASN A 571 0.29 -6.25 -16.25
C ASN A 571 0.91 -5.85 -17.60
N ALA A 572 1.08 -6.84 -18.48
CA ALA A 572 1.45 -6.61 -19.87
C ALA A 572 0.45 -5.67 -20.56
N GLY A 573 0.94 -4.54 -21.08
CA GLY A 573 0.12 -3.47 -21.66
C GLY A 573 -0.73 -2.71 -20.65
N GLY A 574 -0.45 -2.86 -19.35
CA GLY A 574 -1.07 -2.10 -18.26
C GLY A 574 -0.54 -0.68 -18.17
N ILE A 575 -1.13 0.11 -17.27
CA ILE A 575 -0.85 1.54 -17.14
C ILE A 575 0.64 1.82 -16.91
N VAL A 576 1.33 1.08 -16.02
CA VAL A 576 2.75 1.32 -15.71
C VAL A 576 3.65 1.08 -16.92
N GLU A 577 3.39 0.06 -17.73
CA GLU A 577 4.17 -0.18 -18.94
C GLU A 577 3.95 0.89 -20.02
N ILE A 578 2.79 1.55 -20.01
CA ILE A 578 2.44 2.60 -20.96
C ILE A 578 3.03 3.95 -20.52
N THR A 579 3.08 4.22 -19.21
CA THR A 579 3.36 5.55 -18.66
C THR A 579 4.73 5.71 -18.03
N VAL A 580 5.52 4.65 -17.88
CA VAL A 580 6.86 4.70 -17.25
C VAL A 580 7.94 4.19 -18.20
N PHE A 581 9.12 4.83 -18.17
CA PHE A 581 10.20 4.65 -19.14
C PHE A 581 10.65 3.19 -19.41
N PRO A 582 10.65 2.23 -18.45
CA PRO A 582 11.09 0.86 -18.72
C PRO A 582 10.15 0.08 -19.63
N ALA A 583 8.91 0.56 -19.81
CA ALA A 583 7.88 -0.09 -20.58
C ALA A 583 7.71 -1.57 -20.18
N LYS A 584 7.71 -2.50 -21.16
CA LYS A 584 7.57 -3.95 -20.94
C LYS A 584 8.64 -4.60 -20.05
N TYR A 585 9.71 -3.89 -19.70
CA TYR A 585 10.78 -4.38 -18.82
C TYR A 585 10.60 -3.93 -17.36
N ALA A 586 9.54 -3.18 -17.04
CA ALA A 586 9.33 -2.58 -15.72
C ALA A 586 9.34 -3.61 -14.59
N MET A 587 8.51 -4.65 -14.69
CA MET A 587 8.33 -5.61 -13.59
C MET A 587 9.53 -6.53 -13.42
N GLU A 588 10.18 -6.96 -14.50
CA GLU A 588 11.41 -7.75 -14.41
C GLU A 588 12.59 -6.94 -13.83
N MET A 589 12.67 -5.63 -14.11
CA MET A 589 13.65 -4.75 -13.49
C MET A 589 13.45 -4.70 -11.97
N SER A 590 12.20 -4.62 -11.49
CA SER A 590 11.91 -4.67 -10.04
C SER A 590 12.34 -6.00 -9.41
N SER A 591 12.21 -7.12 -10.13
CA SER A 591 12.68 -8.42 -9.67
C SER A 591 14.21 -8.52 -9.58
N VAL A 592 14.94 -7.89 -10.50
CA VAL A 592 16.40 -7.82 -10.38
C VAL A 592 16.82 -7.02 -9.15
N VAL A 593 16.16 -5.90 -8.86
CA VAL A 593 16.44 -5.10 -7.65
C VAL A 593 16.09 -5.86 -6.37
N TYR A 594 15.06 -6.70 -6.38
CA TYR A 594 14.70 -7.54 -5.24
C TYR A 594 15.83 -8.47 -4.78
N LYS A 595 16.80 -8.80 -5.65
CA LYS A 595 18.01 -9.57 -5.27
C LYS A 595 18.78 -8.91 -4.13
N ASP A 596 18.79 -7.58 -4.08
CA ASP A 596 19.52 -6.79 -3.06
C ASP A 596 18.62 -6.34 -1.90
N TRP A 597 17.34 -6.74 -1.89
CA TRP A 597 16.43 -6.42 -0.79
C TRP A 597 16.81 -7.19 0.48
N ILE A 598 16.84 -6.50 1.62
CA ILE A 598 17.25 -7.06 2.91
C ILE A 598 16.22 -6.61 3.96
N PHE A 599 15.53 -7.56 4.61
CA PHE A 599 14.43 -7.23 5.52
C PHE A 599 14.85 -6.34 6.71
N PRO A 600 15.93 -6.65 7.47
CA PRO A 600 16.37 -5.77 8.56
C PRO A 600 16.77 -4.36 8.11
N GLU A 601 17.19 -4.19 6.86
CA GLU A 601 17.56 -2.87 6.31
C GLU A 601 16.35 -2.03 5.90
N GLN A 602 15.13 -2.57 5.98
CA GLN A 602 13.91 -1.79 5.82
C GLN A 602 13.56 -0.99 7.09
N ALA A 603 14.28 -1.23 8.19
CA ALA A 603 14.24 -0.37 9.36
C ALA A 603 14.83 1.01 9.02
N LEU A 604 14.10 2.09 9.26
CA LEU A 604 14.57 3.45 8.94
C LEU A 604 15.97 3.76 9.51
N PRO A 605 16.29 3.45 10.78
CA PRO A 605 17.65 3.63 11.29
C PRO A 605 18.72 2.89 10.49
N ALA A 606 18.46 1.64 10.10
CA ALA A 606 19.40 0.81 9.36
C ALA A 606 19.58 1.32 7.92
N ASP A 607 18.50 1.72 7.25
CA ASP A 607 18.54 2.35 5.92
C ASP A 607 19.39 3.63 5.92
N LEU A 608 19.17 4.53 6.89
CA LEU A 608 19.93 5.78 7.00
C LEU A 608 21.44 5.51 7.21
N ILE A 609 21.81 4.50 8.00
CA ILE A 609 23.21 4.08 8.18
C ILE A 609 23.76 3.42 6.90
N LYS A 610 22.96 2.61 6.20
CA LYS A 610 23.33 1.94 4.94
C LYS A 610 23.68 2.96 3.87
N ARG A 611 22.80 3.94 3.67
CA ARG A 611 23.00 5.08 2.73
C ARG A 611 24.01 6.11 3.23
N LYS A 612 24.55 5.91 4.44
CA LYS A 612 25.49 6.83 5.10
C LYS A 612 24.91 8.23 5.28
N MET A 613 23.60 8.33 5.45
CA MET A 613 22.89 9.57 5.76
C MET A 613 22.84 9.84 7.26
N ALA A 614 23.19 8.84 8.09
CA ALA A 614 23.34 8.96 9.52
C ALA A 614 24.56 8.15 10.01
N VAL A 615 25.01 8.48 11.22
CA VAL A 615 25.97 7.70 11.99
C VAL A 615 25.37 7.34 13.35
N GLU A 616 25.78 6.22 13.91
CA GLU A 616 25.42 5.84 15.28
C GLU A 616 25.95 6.87 16.28
N ASP A 617 25.08 7.29 17.19
CA ASP A 617 25.38 8.25 18.24
C ASP A 617 24.46 8.01 19.43
N SER A 618 24.99 7.35 20.46
CA SER A 618 24.24 7.03 21.69
C SER A 618 23.82 8.27 22.50
N THR A 619 24.35 9.45 22.20
CA THR A 619 23.95 10.71 22.84
C THR A 619 22.78 11.40 22.14
N SER A 620 22.48 10.99 20.90
CA SER A 620 21.35 11.50 20.14
C SER A 620 20.04 10.81 20.54
N PRO A 621 18.87 11.50 20.51
CA PRO A 621 17.60 10.96 21.03
C PRO A 621 17.13 9.64 20.43
N TYR A 622 17.54 9.34 19.20
CA TYR A 622 17.15 8.11 18.47
C TYR A 622 18.35 7.17 18.23
N GLY A 623 19.46 7.38 18.96
CA GLY A 623 20.70 6.59 18.78
C GLY A 623 21.45 6.90 17.48
N LEU A 624 21.01 7.91 16.72
CA LEU A 624 21.56 8.30 15.43
C LEU A 624 21.73 9.81 15.33
N ARG A 625 22.81 10.24 14.68
CA ARG A 625 23.02 11.61 14.23
C ARG A 625 22.98 11.68 12.70
N LEU A 626 22.05 12.47 12.17
CA LEU A 626 21.95 12.71 10.72
C LEU A 626 23.13 13.53 10.23
N LEU A 627 23.58 13.27 8.99
CA LEU A 627 24.62 14.08 8.33
C LEU A 627 24.05 15.33 7.67
N ILE A 628 22.77 15.29 7.32
CA ILE A 628 21.98 16.47 6.96
C ILE A 628 20.99 16.67 8.10
N GLU A 629 21.22 17.67 8.94
CA GLU A 629 20.38 17.93 10.13
C GLU A 629 18.93 18.21 9.75
N ASP A 630 18.72 18.94 8.64
CA ASP A 630 17.42 19.26 8.08
C ASP A 630 17.07 18.35 6.89
N TYR A 631 16.99 17.04 7.14
CA TYR A 631 16.48 16.05 6.17
C TYR A 631 15.04 15.69 6.57
N PRO A 632 14.01 16.32 5.98
CA PRO A 632 12.65 16.29 6.54
C PRO A 632 12.06 14.88 6.66
N PHE A 633 12.22 14.03 5.64
CA PHE A 633 11.81 12.63 5.71
C PHE A 633 12.48 11.87 6.87
N ALA A 634 13.79 12.00 7.04
CA ALA A 634 14.53 11.27 8.07
C ALA A 634 14.22 11.79 9.47
N VAL A 635 14.12 13.12 9.65
CA VAL A 635 13.81 13.75 10.94
C VAL A 635 12.43 13.35 11.43
N ASP A 636 11.41 13.48 10.58
CA ASP A 636 10.04 13.15 10.94
C ASP A 636 9.88 11.62 11.04
N GLY A 637 10.51 10.88 10.13
CA GLY A 637 10.49 9.42 10.10
C GLY A 637 11.07 8.80 11.36
N LEU A 638 12.17 9.31 11.90
CA LEU A 638 12.78 8.79 13.13
C LEU A 638 11.85 8.98 14.34
N LYS A 639 11.08 10.07 14.38
CA LYS A 639 10.05 10.30 15.41
C LYS A 639 8.95 9.24 15.33
N ILE A 640 8.39 9.04 14.14
CA ILE A 640 7.33 8.06 13.89
C ILE A 640 7.83 6.63 14.15
N TRP A 641 9.01 6.28 13.64
CA TRP A 641 9.67 4.99 13.90
C TRP A 641 9.83 4.71 15.39
N SER A 642 10.33 5.69 16.16
CA SER A 642 10.51 5.55 17.60
C SER A 642 9.17 5.35 18.33
N ALA A 643 8.12 6.08 17.93
CA ALA A 643 6.77 5.90 18.48
C ALA A 643 6.22 4.50 18.19
N ILE A 644 6.36 4.00 16.96
CA ILE A 644 5.96 2.64 16.58
C ILE A 644 6.75 1.62 17.40
N LYS A 645 8.08 1.75 17.48
CA LYS A 645 8.93 0.81 18.23
C LYS A 645 8.56 0.77 19.71
N THR A 646 8.26 1.92 20.31
CA THR A 646 7.80 2.00 21.71
C THR A 646 6.47 1.29 21.89
N TRP A 647 5.49 1.56 21.02
CA TRP A 647 4.19 0.87 21.01
C TRP A 647 4.34 -0.66 20.92
N VAL A 648 5.12 -1.14 19.94
CA VAL A 648 5.36 -2.56 19.74
C VAL A 648 6.09 -3.18 20.94
N THR A 649 7.05 -2.47 21.52
CA THR A 649 7.78 -2.93 22.72
C THR A 649 6.84 -3.11 23.91
N ASP A 650 6.02 -2.09 24.22
CA ASP A 650 5.02 -2.15 25.30
C ASP A 650 4.03 -3.31 25.07
N TYR A 651 3.54 -3.46 23.84
CA TYR A 651 2.57 -4.50 23.48
C TYR A 651 3.17 -5.91 23.56
N CYS A 652 4.31 -6.17 22.90
CA CYS A 652 4.94 -7.48 22.89
C CYS A 652 5.41 -7.90 24.29
N SER A 653 5.96 -6.97 25.09
CA SER A 653 6.40 -7.26 26.47
C SER A 653 5.23 -7.57 27.41
N PHE A 654 4.01 -7.18 27.06
CA PHE A 654 2.82 -7.58 27.80
C PHE A 654 2.54 -9.09 27.63
N TYR A 655 2.61 -9.62 26.41
CA TYR A 655 2.29 -11.03 26.13
C TYR A 655 3.48 -11.97 26.28
N TYR A 656 4.71 -11.53 25.96
CA TYR A 656 5.92 -12.35 26.01
C TYR A 656 6.84 -11.83 27.12
N LYS A 657 7.00 -12.61 28.19
CA LYS A 657 7.83 -12.25 29.36
C LYS A 657 9.29 -12.72 29.24
N SER A 658 9.58 -13.58 28.29
CA SER A 658 10.91 -14.12 28.05
C SER A 658 11.08 -14.57 26.61
N ASP A 659 12.33 -14.70 26.17
CA ASP A 659 12.69 -15.30 24.88
C ASP A 659 12.18 -16.74 24.74
N GLN A 660 12.06 -17.47 25.86
CA GLN A 660 11.51 -18.82 25.87
C GLN A 660 10.05 -18.84 25.40
N MET A 661 9.22 -17.87 25.82
CA MET A 661 7.83 -17.79 25.36
C MET A 661 7.74 -17.55 23.85
N VAL A 662 8.67 -16.78 23.27
CA VAL A 662 8.76 -16.58 21.82
C VAL A 662 9.11 -17.88 21.11
N GLN A 663 10.04 -18.67 21.66
CA GLN A 663 10.47 -19.95 21.10
C GLN A 663 9.41 -21.05 21.20
N GLU A 664 8.61 -21.04 22.26
CA GLU A 664 7.55 -22.03 22.53
C GLU A 664 6.24 -21.72 21.79
N ASP A 665 6.07 -20.51 21.26
CA ASP A 665 4.91 -20.11 20.49
C ASP A 665 4.90 -20.74 19.09
N THR A 666 4.19 -21.86 18.96
CA THR A 666 4.15 -22.67 17.74
C THR A 666 3.53 -21.96 16.54
N GLU A 667 2.56 -21.06 16.77
CA GLU A 667 1.95 -20.26 15.71
C GLU A 667 2.93 -19.21 15.22
N LEU A 668 3.60 -18.49 16.13
CA LEU A 668 4.60 -17.49 15.78
C LEU A 668 5.78 -18.11 15.03
N GLN A 669 6.28 -19.27 15.47
CA GLN A 669 7.36 -19.98 14.78
C GLN A 669 6.93 -20.42 13.38
N SER A 670 5.69 -20.91 13.23
CA SER A 670 5.16 -21.34 11.92
C SER A 670 4.93 -20.16 10.97
N TRP A 671 4.40 -19.06 11.50
CA TRP A 671 4.23 -17.79 10.80
C TRP A 671 5.54 -17.28 10.22
N TRP A 672 6.57 -17.12 11.07
CA TRP A 672 7.85 -16.58 10.63
C TRP A 672 8.57 -17.50 9.66
N LYS A 673 8.50 -18.82 9.91
CA LYS A 673 9.02 -19.83 8.98
C LYS A 673 8.34 -19.72 7.62
N GLU A 674 7.02 -19.58 7.57
CA GLU A 674 6.28 -19.49 6.31
C GLU A 674 6.53 -18.18 5.56
N VAL A 675 6.62 -17.04 6.26
CA VAL A 675 7.06 -15.77 5.67
C VAL A 675 8.38 -15.96 4.93
N ARG A 676 9.39 -16.56 5.58
CA ARG A 676 10.72 -16.76 5.00
C ARG A 676 10.72 -17.81 3.89
N GLU A 677 10.14 -18.98 4.13
CA GLU A 677 10.31 -20.17 3.27
C GLU A 677 9.27 -20.28 2.15
N LYS A 678 8.16 -19.55 2.24
CA LYS A 678 7.08 -19.52 1.23
C LYS A 678 6.87 -18.12 0.70
N GLY A 679 6.64 -17.14 1.58
CA GLY A 679 6.35 -15.76 1.22
C GLY A 679 7.48 -15.06 0.46
N HIS A 680 8.70 -15.14 0.99
CA HIS A 680 9.94 -14.66 0.40
C HIS A 680 10.89 -15.81 0.06
N ALA A 681 10.34 -16.92 -0.44
CA ALA A 681 11.04 -18.19 -0.60
C ALA A 681 12.32 -18.14 -1.45
N ASP A 682 12.43 -17.16 -2.36
CA ASP A 682 13.60 -17.01 -3.23
C ASP A 682 14.80 -16.41 -2.49
N LYS A 683 14.59 -15.89 -1.29
CA LYS A 683 15.61 -15.33 -0.39
C LYS A 683 15.64 -16.03 0.96
N LYS A 684 15.04 -17.22 1.07
CA LYS A 684 14.90 -17.97 2.34
C LYS A 684 16.24 -18.36 2.98
N ASP A 685 17.28 -18.51 2.15
CA ASP A 685 18.60 -19.00 2.54
C ASP A 685 19.56 -17.85 2.94
N GLU A 686 19.09 -16.60 2.86
CA GLU A 686 19.88 -15.43 3.22
C GLU A 686 20.15 -15.40 4.74
N PRO A 687 21.39 -15.08 5.16
CA PRO A 687 21.79 -15.20 6.57
C PRO A 687 21.23 -14.10 7.48
N TRP A 688 20.71 -13.02 6.91
CA TRP A 688 20.23 -11.85 7.64
C TRP A 688 18.80 -11.98 8.18
N TRP A 689 18.07 -13.05 7.84
CA TRP A 689 16.74 -13.27 8.40
C TRP A 689 16.83 -13.42 9.94
N PRO A 690 16.05 -12.63 10.71
CA PRO A 690 15.84 -12.89 12.13
C PRO A 690 15.49 -14.36 12.37
N ARG A 691 15.99 -14.95 13.45
CA ARG A 691 15.69 -16.36 13.76
C ARG A 691 14.35 -16.52 14.45
N MET A 692 13.77 -15.43 14.94
CA MET A 692 12.52 -15.37 15.71
C MET A 692 12.60 -16.22 16.98
N LYS A 693 13.70 -16.07 17.73
CA LYS A 693 13.95 -16.77 19.00
C LYS A 693 13.97 -15.85 20.21
N THR A 694 14.05 -14.53 20.00
CA THR A 694 14.09 -13.56 21.09
C THR A 694 12.97 -12.55 20.97
N LEU A 695 12.61 -11.94 22.10
CA LEU A 695 11.64 -10.86 22.16
C LEU A 695 12.10 -9.66 21.33
N THR A 696 13.40 -9.36 21.32
CA THR A 696 13.97 -8.29 20.49
C THR A 696 13.76 -8.56 19.00
N GLU A 697 14.00 -9.78 18.51
CA GLU A 697 13.78 -10.13 17.11
C GLU A 697 12.29 -9.98 16.72
N LEU A 698 11.36 -10.35 17.61
CA LEU A 698 9.93 -10.15 17.41
C LEU A 698 9.56 -8.66 17.33
N ILE A 699 10.02 -7.86 18.31
CA ILE A 699 9.76 -6.42 18.37
C ILE A 699 10.29 -5.72 17.13
N ASP A 700 11.55 -5.99 16.75
CA ASP A 700 12.17 -5.36 15.59
C ASP A 700 11.44 -5.76 14.30
N SER A 701 11.08 -7.04 14.14
CA SER A 701 10.35 -7.51 12.95
C SER A 701 8.96 -6.89 12.84
N CYS A 702 8.19 -6.84 13.93
CA CYS A 702 6.88 -6.18 13.95
C CYS A 702 6.99 -4.67 13.70
N THR A 703 8.02 -4.01 14.25
CA THR A 703 8.28 -2.58 14.02
C THR A 703 8.55 -2.30 12.54
N ILE A 704 9.38 -3.13 11.88
CA ILE A 704 9.67 -3.02 10.45
C ILE A 704 8.37 -3.17 9.63
N ILE A 705 7.58 -4.22 9.89
CA ILE A 705 6.34 -4.48 9.16
C ILE A 705 5.37 -3.29 9.28
N ILE A 706 5.18 -2.76 10.50
CA ILE A 706 4.30 -1.61 10.74
C ILE A 706 4.84 -0.37 10.06
N TRP A 707 6.15 -0.08 10.18
CA TRP A 707 6.79 1.07 9.53
C TRP A 707 6.61 1.04 8.01
N VAL A 708 6.90 -0.09 7.37
CA VAL A 708 6.79 -0.25 5.92
C VAL A 708 5.34 -0.09 5.46
N SER A 709 4.41 -0.72 6.16
CA SER A 709 2.99 -0.71 5.79
C SER A 709 2.30 0.63 6.03
N SER A 710 2.84 1.47 6.93
CA SER A 710 2.27 2.77 7.28
C SER A 710 3.12 3.93 6.76
N ALA A 711 4.10 4.38 7.54
CA ALA A 711 4.84 5.62 7.31
C ALA A 711 5.73 5.61 6.07
N LEU A 712 6.42 4.51 5.76
CA LEU A 712 7.22 4.43 4.53
C LEU A 712 6.34 4.51 3.29
N HIS A 713 5.28 3.70 3.25
CA HIS A 713 4.28 3.75 2.19
C HIS A 713 3.68 5.16 2.07
N ALA A 714 3.23 5.76 3.18
CA ALA A 714 2.66 7.12 3.15
C ALA A 714 3.63 8.17 2.57
N SER A 715 4.90 8.12 2.98
CA SER A 715 5.94 9.05 2.50
C SER A 715 6.31 8.88 1.03
N THR A 716 5.97 7.74 0.42
CA THR A 716 6.25 7.45 -0.99
C THR A 716 4.98 7.42 -1.85
N ASN A 717 3.78 7.39 -1.26
CA ASN A 717 2.51 7.34 -1.98
C ASN A 717 1.82 8.71 -2.04
N PHE A 718 1.54 9.34 -0.90
CA PHE A 718 0.71 10.57 -0.84
C PHE A 718 1.44 11.84 -1.34
N GLY A 719 2.73 11.73 -1.66
CA GLY A 719 3.51 12.76 -2.35
C GLY A 719 3.37 12.75 -3.88
N GLN A 720 2.74 11.72 -4.46
CA GLN A 720 2.62 11.61 -5.92
C GLN A 720 1.84 12.77 -6.52
N TRP A 721 0.64 13.12 -6.02
CA TRP A 721 -0.07 14.28 -6.54
C TRP A 721 0.60 15.61 -6.20
N PRO A 722 0.99 15.91 -4.94
CA PRO A 722 1.64 17.17 -4.59
C PRO A 722 2.83 17.55 -5.46
N TYR A 723 3.70 16.58 -5.79
CA TYR A 723 4.95 16.79 -6.53
C TYR A 723 4.90 16.34 -7.99
N ALA A 724 4.35 15.15 -8.25
CA ALA A 724 4.30 14.56 -9.59
C ALA A 724 3.01 14.85 -10.36
N GLY A 725 2.03 15.48 -9.71
CA GLY A 725 0.82 16.00 -10.35
C GLY A 725 1.13 17.06 -11.41
N TYR A 726 2.34 17.62 -11.46
CA TYR A 726 2.80 18.47 -12.55
C TYR A 726 3.94 17.78 -13.33
N ALA A 727 3.59 17.19 -14.48
CA ALA A 727 4.48 16.32 -15.25
C ALA A 727 5.84 16.94 -15.64
N PRO A 728 5.99 18.25 -15.93
CA PRO A 728 7.32 18.83 -16.16
C PRO A 728 8.28 18.72 -14.96
N ASN A 729 7.75 18.71 -13.72
CA ASN A 729 8.55 18.51 -12.52
C ASN A 729 8.99 17.04 -12.35
N ARG A 730 8.06 16.10 -12.52
CA ARG A 730 8.30 14.66 -12.38
C ARG A 730 7.87 13.91 -13.64
N PRO A 731 8.59 14.08 -14.76
CA PRO A 731 8.32 13.32 -15.97
C PRO A 731 8.58 11.83 -15.72
N THR A 732 7.93 10.98 -16.49
CA THR A 732 7.95 9.51 -16.31
C THR A 732 8.54 8.78 -17.51
N ILE A 733 8.65 9.45 -18.66
CA ILE A 733 9.22 8.94 -19.91
C ILE A 733 10.10 10.03 -20.52
N SER A 734 11.25 9.64 -21.08
CA SER A 734 12.01 10.45 -22.03
C SER A 734 12.00 9.78 -23.40
N ARG A 735 11.84 10.57 -24.47
CA ARG A 735 11.58 10.10 -25.85
C ARG A 735 12.68 10.45 -26.84
N ARG A 736 13.60 11.32 -26.46
CA ARG A 736 14.75 11.75 -27.26
C ARG A 736 16.02 11.59 -26.44
N PHE A 737 17.16 11.50 -27.12
CA PHE A 737 18.46 11.70 -26.48
C PHE A 737 18.75 13.20 -26.39
N MET A 738 19.77 13.57 -25.62
CA MET A 738 20.26 14.94 -25.58
C MET A 738 20.59 15.43 -27.01
N PRO A 739 20.11 16.61 -27.42
CA PRO A 739 20.40 17.14 -28.76
C PRO A 739 21.89 17.40 -28.97
N GLU A 740 22.40 17.07 -30.16
CA GLU A 740 23.81 17.25 -30.53
C GLU A 740 24.01 18.44 -31.49
N PRO A 741 25.14 19.16 -31.43
CA PRO A 741 25.43 20.27 -32.35
C PRO A 741 25.25 19.87 -33.82
N GLY A 742 24.54 20.70 -34.59
CA GLY A 742 24.27 20.48 -36.02
C GLY A 742 23.03 19.63 -36.31
N THR A 743 22.30 19.17 -35.28
CA THR A 743 21.01 18.48 -35.44
C THR A 743 19.82 19.46 -35.43
N PRO A 744 18.69 19.12 -36.07
CA PRO A 744 17.46 19.91 -35.97
C PRO A 744 16.98 20.11 -34.54
N GLU A 745 17.12 19.08 -33.69
CA GLU A 745 16.72 19.11 -32.28
C GLU A 745 17.56 20.12 -31.49
N TYR A 746 18.83 20.31 -31.83
CA TYR A 746 19.70 21.28 -31.17
C TYR A 746 19.35 22.72 -31.57
N GLU A 747 18.97 22.94 -32.82
CA GLU A 747 18.43 24.24 -33.26
C GLU A 747 17.03 24.51 -32.67
N GLU A 748 16.20 23.48 -32.49
CA GLU A 748 14.93 23.58 -31.75
C GLU A 748 15.18 23.97 -30.30
N LEU A 749 16.15 23.34 -29.62
CA LEU A 749 16.52 23.69 -28.24
C LEU A 749 17.00 25.14 -28.11
N LYS A 750 17.76 25.65 -29.07
CA LYS A 750 18.21 27.06 -29.08
C LYS A 750 17.07 28.06 -29.28
N SER A 751 16.15 27.74 -30.20
CA SER A 751 15.10 28.66 -30.63
C SER A 751 13.85 28.61 -29.75
N ASN A 752 13.53 27.43 -29.22
CA ASN A 752 12.39 27.20 -28.34
C ASN A 752 12.71 26.08 -27.31
N PRO A 753 13.46 26.41 -26.24
CA PRO A 753 13.84 25.47 -25.20
C PRO A 753 12.67 24.70 -24.58
N ASP A 754 11.55 25.38 -24.31
CA ASP A 754 10.38 24.77 -23.68
C ASP A 754 9.73 23.71 -24.59
N LYS A 755 9.66 23.98 -25.90
CA LYS A 755 9.14 23.00 -26.86
C LYS A 755 10.06 21.79 -26.99
N ALA A 756 11.38 22.01 -27.01
CA ALA A 756 12.36 20.92 -27.01
C ALA A 756 12.26 20.08 -25.73
N PHE A 757 12.05 20.72 -24.58
CA PHE A 757 11.84 20.06 -23.29
C PHE A 757 10.59 19.18 -23.31
N LEU A 758 9.43 19.71 -23.70
CA LEU A 758 8.15 18.98 -23.76
C LEU A 758 8.18 17.81 -24.73
N LYS A 759 8.82 17.99 -25.90
CA LYS A 759 9.05 16.91 -26.87
C LYS A 759 10.03 15.84 -26.39
N THR A 760 10.85 16.15 -25.39
CA THR A 760 11.78 15.20 -24.78
C THR A 760 11.11 14.38 -23.68
N ILE A 761 10.30 15.01 -22.82
CA ILE A 761 9.63 14.34 -21.69
C ILE A 761 8.32 13.64 -22.09
N THR A 762 7.55 13.16 -21.10
CA THR A 762 6.31 12.41 -21.29
C THR A 762 5.34 13.14 -22.24
N PRO A 763 4.84 12.47 -23.29
CA PRO A 763 3.87 13.06 -24.23
C PRO A 763 2.50 13.27 -23.58
N GLN A 764 1.61 13.97 -24.26
CA GLN A 764 0.35 14.43 -23.69
C GLN A 764 -0.56 13.30 -23.19
N PHE A 765 -0.84 12.28 -24.01
CA PHE A 765 -1.70 11.15 -23.68
C PHE A 765 -1.18 10.40 -22.45
N GLN A 766 0.08 10.00 -22.46
CA GLN A 766 0.72 9.32 -21.33
C GLN A 766 0.75 10.19 -20.09
N THR A 767 0.88 11.52 -20.23
CA THR A 767 0.77 12.46 -19.12
C THR A 767 -0.63 12.41 -18.53
N LEU A 768 -1.68 12.55 -19.34
CA LEU A 768 -3.06 12.52 -18.86
C LEU A 768 -3.40 11.19 -18.17
N LEU A 769 -2.99 10.06 -18.75
CA LEU A 769 -3.17 8.75 -18.16
C LEU A 769 -2.41 8.60 -16.82
N GLY A 770 -1.16 9.07 -16.78
CA GLY A 770 -0.34 9.08 -15.58
C GLY A 770 -0.95 9.94 -14.47
N LEU A 771 -1.33 11.18 -14.77
CA LEU A 771 -1.96 12.12 -13.85
C LEU A 771 -3.25 11.53 -13.27
N SER A 772 -4.15 11.04 -14.14
CA SER A 772 -5.37 10.35 -13.72
C SER A 772 -5.10 9.19 -12.76
N THR A 773 -4.02 8.45 -12.96
CA THR A 773 -3.64 7.34 -12.07
C THR A 773 -3.18 7.88 -10.71
N ILE A 774 -2.23 8.81 -10.68
CA ILE A 774 -1.69 9.31 -9.41
C ILE A 774 -2.68 10.22 -8.65
N GLU A 775 -3.68 10.79 -9.30
CA GLU A 775 -4.81 11.48 -8.63
C GLU A 775 -5.56 10.50 -7.72
N ILE A 776 -5.90 9.31 -8.26
CA ILE A 776 -6.56 8.25 -7.50
C ILE A 776 -5.64 7.75 -6.39
N LEU A 777 -4.37 7.47 -6.71
CA LEU A 777 -3.44 6.88 -5.75
C LEU A 777 -3.07 7.82 -4.58
N SER A 778 -3.18 9.13 -4.77
CA SER A 778 -2.83 10.12 -3.73
C SER A 778 -3.99 10.50 -2.82
N ARG A 779 -5.13 9.82 -2.92
CA ARG A 779 -6.38 10.26 -2.31
C ARG A 779 -6.79 9.40 -1.13
N HIS A 780 -6.94 10.00 0.04
CA HIS A 780 -7.49 9.31 1.21
C HIS A 780 -9.00 9.09 1.04
N THR A 781 -9.46 7.87 1.32
CA THR A 781 -10.90 7.56 1.32
C THR A 781 -11.57 8.07 2.58
N THR A 782 -12.90 8.19 2.53
CA THR A 782 -13.68 8.71 3.65
C THR A 782 -13.69 7.80 4.88
N ASP A 783 -13.40 6.52 4.69
CA ASP A 783 -13.35 5.47 5.71
C ASP A 783 -11.92 5.03 6.07
N GLU A 784 -10.90 5.84 5.75
CA GLU A 784 -9.51 5.51 6.04
C GLU A 784 -9.24 5.42 7.57
N VAL A 785 -8.33 4.54 7.98
CA VAL A 785 -7.94 4.36 9.38
C VAL A 785 -6.44 4.65 9.51
N TYR A 786 -6.14 5.74 10.21
CA TYR A 786 -4.78 6.27 10.34
C TYR A 786 -3.97 5.57 11.43
N LEU A 787 -2.66 5.77 11.41
CA LEU A 787 -1.73 5.27 12.40
C LEU A 787 -2.13 5.77 13.80
N GLY A 788 -2.19 4.86 14.77
CA GLY A 788 -2.70 5.15 16.11
C GLY A 788 -4.22 5.11 16.23
N GLN A 789 -4.94 4.71 15.17
CA GLN A 789 -6.39 4.47 15.20
C GLN A 789 -6.72 2.99 14.94
N ARG A 790 -7.93 2.59 15.36
CA ARG A 790 -8.53 1.28 15.08
C ARG A 790 -10.02 1.42 14.81
N GLU A 791 -10.53 0.56 13.93
CA GLU A 791 -11.95 0.51 13.58
C GLU A 791 -12.87 0.22 14.78
N ASN A 792 -12.39 -0.55 15.75
CA ASN A 792 -13.14 -0.92 16.93
C ASN A 792 -12.31 -0.69 18.20
N ALA A 793 -12.83 0.13 19.12
CA ALA A 793 -12.17 0.44 20.39
C ALA A 793 -12.05 -0.77 21.35
N GLN A 794 -12.87 -1.82 21.16
CA GLN A 794 -12.91 -3.05 21.96
C GLN A 794 -12.23 -4.23 21.24
N TRP A 795 -11.22 -3.97 20.40
CA TRP A 795 -10.45 -4.98 19.65
C TRP A 795 -9.71 -6.01 20.53
N THR A 796 -9.44 -5.64 21.79
CA THR A 796 -9.00 -6.55 22.85
C THR A 796 -9.74 -6.24 24.16
N LYS A 797 -9.78 -7.22 25.06
CA LYS A 797 -10.24 -7.05 26.45
C LYS A 797 -9.11 -6.61 27.40
N ASP A 798 -7.85 -6.79 27.00
CA ASP A 798 -6.69 -6.54 27.84
C ASP A 798 -6.47 -5.02 28.04
N THR A 799 -6.47 -4.58 29.30
CA THR A 799 -6.42 -3.16 29.65
C THR A 799 -5.05 -2.54 29.34
N GLU A 800 -3.94 -3.18 29.69
CA GLU A 800 -2.61 -2.60 29.47
C GLU A 800 -2.29 -2.37 27.99
N PRO A 801 -2.60 -3.29 27.06
CA PRO A 801 -2.52 -3.04 25.63
C PRO A 801 -3.38 -1.87 25.13
N LEU A 802 -4.60 -1.70 25.65
CA LEU A 802 -5.46 -0.57 25.30
C LEU A 802 -4.87 0.77 25.77
N GLU A 803 -4.31 0.80 26.98
CA GLU A 803 -3.64 1.98 27.53
C GLU A 803 -2.35 2.32 26.77
N ALA A 804 -1.55 1.31 26.43
CA ALA A 804 -0.37 1.48 25.60
C ALA A 804 -0.72 2.03 24.20
N PHE A 805 -1.83 1.57 23.60
CA PHE A 805 -2.30 2.08 22.32
C PHE A 805 -2.76 3.54 22.42
N LYS A 806 -3.40 3.91 23.53
CA LYS A 806 -3.77 5.31 23.81
C LYS A 806 -2.53 6.21 23.94
N ARG A 807 -1.48 5.75 24.64
CA ARG A 807 -0.20 6.48 24.73
C ARG A 807 0.43 6.66 23.36
N PHE A 808 0.42 5.61 22.53
CA PHE A 808 0.90 5.69 21.16
C PHE A 808 0.18 6.78 20.35
N GLY A 809 -1.16 6.81 20.38
CA GLY A 809 -1.94 7.86 19.72
C GLY A 809 -1.62 9.27 20.24
N GLN A 810 -1.41 9.43 21.55
CA GLN A 810 -0.99 10.71 22.13
C GLN A 810 0.40 11.14 21.63
N THR A 811 1.38 10.23 21.63
CA THR A 811 2.73 10.51 21.11
C THR A 811 2.69 10.92 19.64
N LEU A 812 1.84 10.29 18.82
CA LEU A 812 1.66 10.70 17.42
C LEU A 812 1.12 12.14 17.31
N SER A 813 0.13 12.51 18.14
CA SER A 813 -0.37 13.89 18.19
C SER A 813 0.74 14.89 18.56
N GLU A 814 1.58 14.56 19.53
CA GLU A 814 2.72 15.40 19.94
C GLU A 814 3.78 15.51 18.83
N ILE A 815 3.97 14.46 18.04
CA ILE A 815 4.85 14.49 16.86
C ILE A 815 4.25 15.43 15.80
N GLU A 816 2.94 15.37 15.53
CA GLU A 816 2.27 16.25 14.58
C GLU A 816 2.50 17.73 14.91
N ASP A 817 2.32 18.11 16.19
CA ASP A 817 2.56 19.47 16.68
C ASP A 817 4.03 19.91 16.45
N GLN A 818 4.99 19.00 16.66
CA GLN A 818 6.40 19.28 16.39
C GLN A 818 6.68 19.50 14.91
N ILE A 819 6.07 18.69 14.02
CA ILE A 819 6.25 18.86 12.58
C ILE A 819 5.67 20.20 12.12
N LEU A 820 4.48 20.59 12.63
CA LEU A 820 3.90 21.92 12.39
C LEU A 820 4.83 23.05 12.81
N GLN A 821 5.40 22.95 14.02
CA GLN A 821 6.35 23.94 14.53
C GLN A 821 7.60 24.03 13.63
N MET A 822 8.17 22.90 13.23
CA MET A 822 9.36 22.87 12.39
C MET A 822 9.07 23.42 10.99
N ASN A 823 7.91 23.11 10.40
CA ASN A 823 7.50 23.64 9.10
C ASN A 823 7.33 25.17 9.10
N GLY A 824 7.01 25.77 10.25
CA GLY A 824 6.87 27.23 10.41
C GLY A 824 8.16 27.96 10.78
N ASP A 825 9.26 27.25 11.06
CA ASP A 825 10.53 27.85 11.50
C ASP A 825 11.48 28.04 10.30
N PRO A 826 11.83 29.29 9.93
CA PRO A 826 12.67 29.59 8.76
C PRO A 826 14.11 29.08 8.88
N LYS A 827 14.51 28.57 10.06
CA LYS A 827 15.77 27.85 10.24
C LYS A 827 15.82 26.58 9.38
N TRP A 828 14.70 25.88 9.22
CA TRP A 828 14.62 24.59 8.54
C TRP A 828 14.23 24.75 7.06
N ARG A 829 15.22 25.14 6.24
CA ARG A 829 15.03 25.54 4.84
C ARG A 829 14.54 24.42 3.93
N ASN A 830 14.93 23.17 4.17
CA ASN A 830 14.58 22.04 3.31
C ASN A 830 13.10 21.62 3.47
N ARG A 831 12.44 22.07 4.53
CA ARG A 831 11.05 21.69 4.85
C ARG A 831 10.01 22.34 3.95
N VAL A 832 10.32 23.50 3.36
CA VAL A 832 9.36 24.29 2.58
C VAL A 832 9.85 24.51 1.15
N GLY A 833 11.13 24.87 0.99
CA GLY A 833 11.72 25.12 -0.33
C GLY A 833 11.17 26.34 -1.07
N PRO A 834 11.66 26.59 -2.29
CA PRO A 834 11.20 27.69 -3.15
C PRO A 834 9.77 27.49 -3.67
N VAL A 835 9.25 26.26 -3.68
CA VAL A 835 7.87 25.94 -4.06
C VAL A 835 6.84 26.23 -2.98
N ASN A 836 7.28 26.63 -1.79
CA ASN A 836 6.45 26.97 -0.64
C ASN A 836 5.50 25.83 -0.21
N ILE A 837 6.01 24.59 -0.19
CA ILE A 837 5.27 23.40 0.24
C ILE A 837 5.85 22.88 1.55
N PRO A 838 5.19 23.09 2.70
CA PRO A 838 5.57 22.45 3.95
C PRO A 838 5.59 20.92 3.83
N TYR A 839 6.64 20.27 4.34
CA TYR A 839 6.73 18.82 4.37
C TYR A 839 5.77 18.24 5.39
N THR A 840 4.66 17.65 4.91
CA THR A 840 3.59 17.09 5.74
C THR A 840 3.31 15.60 5.49
N LEU A 841 4.09 14.93 4.63
CA LEU A 841 3.84 13.52 4.25
C LEU A 841 3.94 12.53 5.43
N LEU A 842 4.56 12.92 6.54
CA LEU A 842 4.65 12.14 7.77
C LEU A 842 3.81 12.71 8.93
N PHE A 843 2.81 13.55 8.62
CA PHE A 843 1.77 13.89 9.58
C PHE A 843 0.90 12.66 9.86
N PRO A 844 0.69 12.28 11.12
CA PRO A 844 -0.15 11.13 11.45
C PRO A 844 -1.59 11.23 10.95
N THR A 845 -2.22 12.42 11.02
CA THR A 845 -3.63 12.59 10.69
C THR A 845 -3.88 13.29 9.34
N SER A 846 -5.03 13.00 8.73
CA SER A 846 -5.55 13.70 7.55
C SER A 846 -7.07 13.62 7.46
N ASP A 847 -7.63 14.53 6.66
CA ASP A 847 -8.98 14.44 6.13
C ASP A 847 -8.99 13.57 4.86
N SER A 848 -10.19 13.19 4.38
CA SER A 848 -10.35 12.53 3.09
C SER A 848 -9.97 13.46 1.93
N GLY A 849 -9.50 12.91 0.81
CA GLY A 849 -9.10 13.68 -0.36
C GLY A 849 -7.59 13.70 -0.59
N ILE A 850 -7.13 14.59 -1.48
CA ILE A 850 -5.71 14.76 -1.80
C ILE A 850 -5.14 15.86 -0.91
N THR A 851 -4.50 15.46 0.18
CA THR A 851 -4.08 16.38 1.24
C THR A 851 -2.56 16.55 1.32
N GLY A 852 -1.78 15.59 0.82
CA GLY A 852 -0.32 15.57 1.00
C GLY A 852 0.10 15.35 2.46
N ARG A 853 -0.74 14.71 3.26
CA ARG A 853 -0.51 14.40 4.68
C ARG A 853 -1.35 13.20 5.11
N GLY A 854 -1.08 12.66 6.29
CA GLY A 854 -1.81 11.51 6.84
C GLY A 854 -1.04 10.22 6.64
N ILE A 855 -0.88 9.44 7.72
CA ILE A 855 -0.26 8.13 7.67
C ILE A 855 -1.36 7.09 7.91
N PRO A 856 -1.88 6.41 6.88
CA PRO A 856 -2.74 5.24 7.06
C PRO A 856 -2.04 4.14 7.84
N ASN A 857 -2.80 3.25 8.48
CA ASN A 857 -2.21 2.07 9.12
C ASN A 857 -1.51 1.13 8.11
N SER A 858 -1.95 1.13 6.86
CA SER A 858 -1.71 0.07 5.88
C SER A 858 -1.53 0.60 4.46
N ILE A 859 -1.16 -0.29 3.54
CA ILE A 859 -0.98 -0.02 2.11
C ILE A 859 -2.38 -0.04 1.45
N ALA A 860 -3.13 1.04 1.67
CA ALA A 860 -4.57 1.08 1.43
C ALA A 860 -4.99 1.96 0.25
N ILE A 861 -4.05 2.67 -0.37
CA ILE A 861 -4.10 3.20 -1.73
C ILE A 861 -2.69 3.61 -2.13
#